data_AF-A0A7J7MD34-F1
#
_entry.id   AF-A0A7J7MD34-F1
#
_cell.length_a   1.000
_cell.length_b   1.000
_cell.length_c   1.000
_cell.angle_alpha   90.00
_cell.angle_beta   90.00
_cell.angle_gamma   90.00
#
_symmetry.space_group_name_H-M   'P 1'
#
loop_
_entity.id
_entity.type
_entity.pdbx_description
1 polymer ?
#
loop_
_entity_poly.entity_id
_entity_poly.type
_entity_poly.pdbx_seq_one_letter_code
_entity_poly.pdbx_strand_id
1 'polypeptide(L)'
;MQEHDPTGSPTHQLSPAKTKYETDPDPQANRTRPRGPVRRPANTHIVFLVGSSAWVHPLTHATSIISDDTAEPLEYGHSFSDNNSWRTPTSQDIFEGKLESEHQPEPLLSSQAKYHKRCRPITDNDDDNEASKTTHKTEPTDSRMYKTKNYSNKRYRANIDTESEAELYETPTKVNGRQKKMADTKEKKPNSNAKSGGKKKEVKKETGLGLTHKKNENFGEWYTEAVVSGEMIEYYDISGCYILRPWTMTIWEIMHDFFDAEIKKMKIKNCYFPVFVSPGALEKEKDHIEGFAPEVAWVTKSGNTELEVPIAIRPTSETVMYPYYQKWIRGHRDLPLKLNQWCNVVRWEFSNPTPFIRSREFLWQEGHTAFATKEEADEEVLQILELYRRIYEEFLAIPVVKGKKSEREKFAGGLYTTSVEAFIPNTGRGVQGATSHCLGQNFAKMFDIRFENEIGERGMVWQNSWAYSTRTRHKHMLTLVTSNPNASRLDQGDAEIIGVMVMVHGDNKGLVLPPKVASIQVIVVPVPYKDADTQAIFDACSETVRMLTEAGLRAEEDLRDNYSPGWKYSHWEMKGVPLRIEIGPKEMANKQVRLVRRDNSSKMDIPTSNLVEQVKDVLDKIQKNLFDVATQKRDASVKVAETWEEFTLALNEKKLILAPWCDEMEVEEDVKKRTKGEMGAAKSLCTPFDQPELPTGQLCFASGKPARKWTYWGRSY
;
A
#
# COMPACT_ATOMS: atom_id res chain seq x y z
N MET A 1 -6.39 -79.88 -20.52
CA MET A 1 -7.35 -79.43 -21.55
C MET A 1 -6.71 -78.20 -22.17
N GLN A 2 -5.91 -78.33 -23.23
CA GLN A 2 -6.31 -78.71 -24.60
C GLN A 2 -7.28 -77.67 -25.16
N GLU A 3 -6.79 -76.72 -25.97
CA GLU A 3 -6.42 -76.83 -27.41
C GLU A 3 -7.62 -76.50 -28.30
N HIS A 4 -7.58 -75.37 -29.01
CA HIS A 4 -7.48 -75.34 -30.48
C HIS A 4 -7.53 -73.92 -31.07
N ASP A 5 -6.64 -73.66 -32.04
CA ASP A 5 -6.84 -72.74 -33.18
C ASP A 5 -7.37 -73.58 -34.36
N PRO A 6 -8.17 -73.02 -35.29
CA PRO A 6 -7.62 -72.78 -36.63
C PRO A 6 -8.19 -71.59 -37.45
N THR A 7 -7.27 -70.79 -37.99
CA THR A 7 -7.20 -70.20 -39.36
C THR A 7 -8.41 -70.26 -40.33
N GLY A 8 -8.74 -69.14 -41.00
CA GLY A 8 -9.56 -69.14 -42.24
C GLY A 8 -9.76 -67.77 -42.93
N SER A 9 -9.45 -67.67 -44.23
CA SER A 9 -9.67 -66.50 -45.14
C SER A 9 -10.70 -66.88 -46.24
N PRO A 10 -10.92 -66.19 -47.40
CA PRO A 10 -10.40 -64.89 -47.93
C PRO A 10 -11.44 -63.99 -48.67
N THR A 11 -11.03 -62.83 -49.21
CA THR A 11 -11.28 -62.44 -50.63
C THR A 11 -10.55 -61.16 -51.11
N HIS A 12 -10.12 -61.24 -52.38
CA HIS A 12 -9.82 -60.22 -53.43
C HIS A 12 -10.31 -58.75 -53.29
N GLN A 13 -9.76 -57.73 -54.01
CA GLN A 13 -8.94 -57.73 -55.24
C GLN A 13 -8.08 -56.44 -55.47
N LEU A 14 -6.98 -56.59 -56.23
CA LEU A 14 -6.28 -55.62 -57.12
C LEU A 14 -5.85 -54.19 -56.69
N SER A 15 -4.53 -54.04 -56.52
CA SER A 15 -3.70 -52.83 -56.75
C SER A 15 -3.38 -52.63 -58.27
N PRO A 16 -2.65 -51.58 -58.79
CA PRO A 16 -1.24 -51.27 -58.40
C PRO A 16 -0.64 -49.84 -58.66
N ALA A 17 0.59 -49.63 -58.14
CA ALA A 17 1.73 -48.88 -58.74
C ALA A 17 1.71 -47.33 -58.85
N LYS A 18 2.84 -46.59 -58.78
CA LYS A 18 4.25 -46.89 -58.40
C LYS A 18 5.04 -45.60 -58.07
N THR A 19 5.82 -45.62 -56.96
CA THR A 19 7.25 -45.22 -56.75
C THR A 19 8.02 -44.36 -57.79
N LYS A 20 9.13 -43.63 -57.49
CA LYS A 20 10.32 -43.99 -56.66
C LYS A 20 11.39 -42.85 -56.51
N TYR A 21 12.33 -43.01 -55.55
CA TYR A 21 13.73 -42.50 -55.50
C TYR A 21 14.03 -40.98 -55.26
N GLU A 22 14.86 -40.58 -54.27
CA GLU A 22 16.37 -40.49 -54.16
C GLU A 22 16.96 -39.31 -54.97
N THR A 23 17.98 -38.52 -54.57
CA THR A 23 19.02 -38.58 -53.49
C THR A 23 19.46 -37.15 -53.04
N ASP A 24 20.30 -37.05 -51.99
CA ASP A 24 21.09 -35.86 -51.57
C ASP A 24 22.52 -35.92 -52.21
N PRO A 25 23.26 -34.82 -52.54
CA PRO A 25 24.04 -34.07 -51.51
C PRO A 25 24.42 -32.57 -51.81
N ASP A 26 25.05 -31.92 -50.81
CA ASP A 26 25.91 -30.69 -50.85
C ASP A 26 27.22 -30.95 -51.69
N PRO A 27 28.11 -29.97 -52.10
CA PRO A 27 28.28 -28.62 -51.55
C PRO A 27 28.80 -27.45 -52.45
N GLN A 28 29.04 -26.30 -51.80
CA GLN A 28 30.02 -25.22 -52.10
C GLN A 28 29.79 -24.13 -53.19
N ALA A 29 29.66 -22.90 -52.67
CA ALA A 29 30.45 -21.68 -52.99
C ALA A 29 30.43 -20.99 -54.37
N ASN A 30 30.15 -19.68 -54.34
CA ASN A 30 31.05 -18.70 -54.99
C ASN A 30 31.06 -17.32 -54.29
N ARG A 31 32.06 -16.49 -54.60
CA ARG A 31 32.35 -15.18 -53.96
C ARG A 31 31.93 -14.00 -54.84
N THR A 32 31.58 -12.86 -54.23
CA THR A 32 32.09 -11.52 -54.64
C THR A 32 31.74 -10.40 -53.64
N ARG A 33 32.61 -9.38 -53.54
CA ARG A 33 32.33 -8.03 -53.01
C ARG A 33 32.92 -7.01 -53.99
N PRO A 34 32.23 -5.89 -54.24
CA PRO A 34 32.81 -4.55 -54.00
C PRO A 34 31.97 -3.79 -52.96
N ARG A 35 32.52 -3.02 -52.01
CA ARG A 35 33.03 -1.63 -52.16
C ARG A 35 32.01 -0.68 -52.83
N GLY A 36 31.42 0.22 -52.03
CA GLY A 36 30.53 1.32 -52.49
C GLY A 36 31.32 2.56 -52.98
N PRO A 37 30.86 3.82 -52.82
CA PRO A 37 29.70 4.32 -52.04
C PRO A 37 28.69 5.14 -52.89
N VAL A 38 27.66 5.75 -52.27
CA VAL A 38 27.11 7.08 -52.67
C VAL A 38 26.30 7.72 -51.51
N ARG A 39 26.04 9.04 -51.62
CA ARG A 39 25.69 9.99 -50.53
C ARG A 39 24.21 10.02 -50.12
N ARG A 40 23.94 10.60 -48.94
CA ARG A 40 22.61 11.07 -48.49
C ARG A 40 22.19 12.38 -49.20
N PRO A 41 20.90 12.64 -49.43
CA PRO A 41 20.32 13.99 -49.43
C PRO A 41 19.99 14.45 -47.98
N ALA A 42 19.60 15.70 -47.78
CA ALA A 42 19.49 16.32 -46.45
C ALA A 42 18.12 16.96 -46.13
N ASN A 43 17.87 17.07 -44.82
CA ASN A 43 16.97 17.96 -44.07
C ASN A 43 15.72 18.54 -44.74
N THR A 44 14.55 18.16 -44.20
CA THR A 44 13.42 19.08 -44.02
C THR A 44 13.24 19.30 -42.51
N HIS A 45 13.36 20.54 -42.04
CA HIS A 45 13.08 20.87 -40.63
C HIS A 45 11.59 21.20 -40.47
N ILE A 46 10.93 20.57 -39.49
CA ILE A 46 9.61 20.98 -38.99
C ILE A 46 9.83 21.63 -37.62
N VAL A 47 9.36 22.87 -37.47
CA VAL A 47 9.44 23.63 -36.22
C VAL A 47 8.19 23.34 -35.40
N PHE A 48 8.36 22.83 -34.17
CA PHE A 48 7.29 22.81 -33.18
C PHE A 48 7.40 24.05 -32.29
N LEU A 49 6.31 24.82 -32.23
CA LEU A 49 6.15 25.93 -31.29
C LEU A 49 5.92 25.36 -29.88
N VAL A 50 6.86 25.59 -28.97
CA VAL A 50 6.70 25.28 -27.55
C VAL A 50 6.14 26.52 -26.85
N GLY A 51 4.88 26.45 -26.40
CA GLY A 51 4.27 27.52 -25.59
C GLY A 51 4.85 27.53 -24.18
N SER A 52 5.58 28.57 -23.82
CA SER A 52 6.21 28.72 -22.52
C SER A 52 5.28 29.38 -21.49
N SER A 53 4.69 28.60 -20.59
CA SER A 53 4.07 29.10 -19.36
C SER A 53 5.08 29.05 -18.20
N ALA A 54 5.59 30.22 -17.81
CA ALA A 54 6.55 30.32 -16.71
C ALA A 54 5.86 30.17 -15.34
N TRP A 55 6.48 29.40 -14.44
CA TRP A 55 6.22 29.44 -13.01
C TRP A 55 7.49 29.87 -12.28
N VAL A 56 7.35 30.80 -11.34
CA VAL A 56 8.47 31.49 -10.70
C VAL A 56 8.87 30.77 -9.42
N HIS A 57 10.09 30.24 -9.36
CA HIS A 57 10.74 29.85 -8.11
C HIS A 57 11.49 31.04 -7.50
N PRO A 58 11.18 31.47 -6.27
CA PRO A 58 12.05 32.37 -5.52
C PRO A 58 13.24 31.59 -4.95
N LEU A 59 14.38 31.63 -5.65
CA LEU A 59 15.69 31.36 -5.04
C LEU A 59 16.15 32.65 -4.34
N THR A 60 16.33 32.60 -3.02
CA THR A 60 17.06 33.63 -2.27
C THR A 60 18.37 33.05 -1.76
N HIS A 61 19.49 33.62 -2.23
CA HIS A 61 20.81 33.35 -1.65
C HIS A 61 21.00 34.16 -0.37
N ALA A 62 21.83 33.63 0.54
CA ALA A 62 22.32 34.37 1.69
C ALA A 62 23.35 35.43 1.26
N THR A 63 23.43 36.53 2.01
CA THR A 63 24.60 37.41 2.01
C THR A 63 24.96 37.79 3.46
N SER A 64 26.26 37.88 3.70
CA SER A 64 26.90 38.03 5.02
C SER A 64 26.53 39.30 5.80
N ILE A 65 26.55 39.19 7.13
CA ILE A 65 27.04 40.25 8.03
C ILE A 65 28.20 39.66 8.84
N ILE A 66 29.23 40.48 9.08
CA ILE A 66 30.40 40.18 9.91
C ILE A 66 30.35 41.11 11.13
N SER A 67 30.64 40.57 12.32
CA SER A 67 31.01 41.33 13.52
C SER A 67 31.76 40.42 14.49
N ASP A 68 32.78 40.96 15.14
CA ASP A 68 33.85 40.21 15.83
C ASP A 68 33.58 39.89 17.32
N ASP A 69 34.58 39.28 17.95
CA ASP A 69 34.87 39.21 19.39
C ASP A 69 33.77 38.65 20.33
N THR A 70 33.95 37.46 20.91
CA THR A 70 34.96 37.25 21.97
C THR A 70 35.15 35.76 22.28
N ALA A 71 36.33 35.40 22.78
CA ALA A 71 36.60 34.10 23.39
C ALA A 71 37.50 34.28 24.63
N GLU A 72 37.20 33.56 25.72
CA GLU A 72 38.17 33.08 26.73
C GLU A 72 37.57 31.87 27.48
N PRO A 73 38.39 30.99 28.10
CA PRO A 73 37.97 29.67 28.58
C PRO A 73 37.84 29.58 30.12
N LEU A 74 37.28 28.46 30.61
CA LEU A 74 37.48 27.99 31.98
C LEU A 74 37.76 26.48 32.03
N GLU A 75 38.82 26.11 32.75
CA GLU A 75 39.17 24.73 33.10
C GLU A 75 38.62 24.35 34.50
N TYR A 76 39.16 23.27 35.08
CA TYR A 76 38.82 22.58 36.34
C TYR A 76 37.54 21.70 36.29
N GLY A 77 37.55 20.49 36.85
CA GLY A 77 38.69 19.74 37.39
C GLY A 77 38.32 18.70 38.46
N HIS A 78 38.53 17.41 38.17
CA HIS A 78 38.58 16.26 39.09
C HIS A 78 37.48 16.06 40.16
N SER A 79 36.85 14.88 40.13
CA SER A 79 37.19 13.83 41.13
C SER A 79 36.63 12.46 40.73
N PHE A 80 37.30 11.40 41.16
CA PHE A 80 36.93 9.99 40.97
C PHE A 80 36.39 9.41 42.30
N SER A 81 35.46 8.46 42.24
CA SER A 81 35.31 7.43 43.28
C SER A 81 34.55 6.22 42.74
N ASP A 82 35.23 5.08 42.63
CA ASP A 82 34.68 3.82 42.11
C ASP A 82 33.82 3.08 43.13
N ASN A 83 32.90 2.22 42.66
CA ASN A 83 33.04 0.76 42.82
C ASN A 83 31.91 -0.05 42.14
N ASN A 84 32.30 -1.06 41.34
CA ASN A 84 31.76 -2.42 41.17
C ASN A 84 30.21 -2.67 41.16
N SER A 85 29.65 -3.58 40.32
CA SER A 85 30.21 -4.91 40.03
C SER A 85 29.78 -5.59 38.69
N TRP A 86 30.80 -5.97 37.90
CA TRP A 86 31.01 -7.29 37.26
C TRP A 86 30.05 -7.93 36.21
N ARG A 87 30.68 -8.28 35.06
CA ARG A 87 30.46 -9.42 34.12
C ARG A 87 29.48 -9.30 32.94
N THR A 88 30.03 -8.89 31.80
CA THR A 88 29.87 -9.60 30.50
C THR A 88 30.96 -10.71 30.40
N PRO A 89 31.08 -11.55 29.32
CA PRO A 89 31.63 -11.12 28.01
C PRO A 89 31.05 -11.84 26.74
N THR A 90 30.70 -11.11 25.67
CA THR A 90 31.39 -11.00 24.34
C THR A 90 31.50 -12.24 23.44
N SER A 91 31.33 -12.03 22.12
CA SER A 91 32.37 -12.37 21.12
C SER A 91 32.12 -11.72 19.74
N GLN A 92 32.93 -10.72 19.38
CA GLN A 92 33.10 -10.18 18.03
C GLN A 92 34.46 -9.47 18.00
N ASP A 93 35.38 -9.83 17.08
CA ASP A 93 36.53 -9.03 16.59
C ASP A 93 37.54 -9.86 15.78
N ILE A 94 37.76 -9.47 14.51
CA ILE A 94 38.88 -9.77 13.58
C ILE A 94 38.76 -8.69 12.49
N PHE A 95 39.76 -7.89 12.09
CA PHE A 95 41.17 -7.73 12.46
C PHE A 95 41.62 -6.28 12.10
N GLU A 96 42.68 -5.75 12.73
CA GLU A 96 43.41 -4.56 12.23
C GLU A 96 44.86 -4.93 11.85
N GLY A 97 45.49 -4.12 10.98
CA GLY A 97 46.92 -4.25 10.64
C GLY A 97 47.46 -3.03 9.89
N LYS A 98 48.66 -2.57 10.27
CA LYS A 98 49.39 -1.42 9.69
C LYS A 98 50.87 -1.76 9.48
N LEU A 99 51.47 -1.17 8.45
CA LEU A 99 52.89 -0.76 8.23
C LEU A 99 52.97 -0.29 6.75
N GLU A 100 53.32 0.97 6.44
CA GLU A 100 54.67 1.46 6.06
C GLU A 100 55.23 0.83 4.76
N SER A 101 55.75 1.57 3.76
CA SER A 101 56.01 3.02 3.55
C SER A 101 55.81 3.38 2.03
N GLU A 102 56.40 4.34 1.28
CA GLU A 102 57.53 5.29 1.43
C GLU A 102 57.50 6.40 0.30
N HIS A 103 58.47 7.32 0.31
CA HIS A 103 58.96 8.23 -0.78
C HIS A 103 58.11 9.41 -1.34
N GLN A 104 58.83 10.42 -1.85
CA GLN A 104 58.44 11.82 -2.18
C GLN A 104 59.50 12.47 -3.13
N PRO A 105 59.41 13.75 -3.60
CA PRO A 105 58.29 14.60 -4.06
C PRO A 105 58.61 15.44 -5.36
N GLU A 106 57.80 16.48 -5.66
CA GLU A 106 58.10 17.68 -6.50
C GLU A 106 58.32 17.52 -8.03
N PRO A 107 58.25 18.59 -8.88
CA PRO A 107 57.78 19.98 -8.66
C PRO A 107 56.71 20.49 -9.69
N LEU A 108 56.30 21.75 -9.49
CA LEU A 108 55.40 22.57 -10.33
C LEU A 108 55.89 22.88 -11.76
N LEU A 109 54.95 23.21 -12.67
CA LEU A 109 55.11 24.39 -13.57
C LEU A 109 53.77 24.89 -14.14
N SER A 110 53.72 26.19 -14.47
CA SER A 110 52.54 26.87 -15.04
C SER A 110 52.93 27.75 -16.23
N SER A 111 51.99 28.02 -17.13
CA SER A 111 52.14 29.10 -18.12
C SER A 111 50.78 29.64 -18.59
N GLN A 112 50.49 30.90 -18.26
CA GLN A 112 49.41 31.69 -18.85
C GLN A 112 49.83 32.27 -20.22
N ALA A 113 48.87 32.72 -21.05
CA ALA A 113 48.89 33.94 -21.90
C ALA A 113 48.12 33.76 -23.23
N LYS A 114 47.51 34.79 -23.85
CA LYS A 114 47.12 36.17 -23.46
C LYS A 114 46.12 36.73 -24.51
N TYR A 115 45.64 37.95 -24.25
CA TYR A 115 45.03 38.96 -25.16
C TYR A 115 43.50 38.97 -25.37
N HIS A 116 42.89 40.12 -25.72
CA HIS A 116 42.76 41.38 -24.94
C HIS A 116 41.73 42.35 -25.59
N LYS A 117 40.85 42.97 -24.76
CA LYS A 117 40.09 44.21 -25.08
C LYS A 117 39.06 44.06 -26.23
N ARG A 118 38.08 44.96 -26.46
CA ARG A 118 37.96 46.39 -26.09
C ARG A 118 36.49 46.85 -25.91
N CYS A 119 36.31 48.01 -25.28
CA CYS A 119 35.08 48.80 -25.05
C CYS A 119 34.30 49.18 -26.35
N ARG A 120 33.09 49.80 -26.36
CA ARG A 120 32.26 50.59 -25.38
C ARG A 120 30.77 50.62 -25.88
N PRO A 121 29.76 51.21 -25.17
CA PRO A 121 28.34 51.19 -25.55
C PRO A 121 27.80 52.48 -26.20
N ILE A 122 26.52 52.46 -26.62
CA ILE A 122 25.68 53.53 -27.20
C ILE A 122 24.24 53.29 -26.64
N THR A 123 23.81 53.96 -25.57
CA THR A 123 22.96 55.18 -25.48
C THR A 123 21.51 55.05 -26.00
N ASP A 124 20.57 55.08 -25.06
CA ASP A 124 19.38 55.95 -24.93
C ASP A 124 18.65 56.50 -26.17
N ASN A 125 17.30 56.47 -26.10
CA ASN A 125 16.42 57.64 -26.34
C ASN A 125 14.99 57.35 -25.84
N ASP A 126 14.25 58.41 -25.53
CA ASP A 126 12.94 58.41 -24.87
C ASP A 126 11.74 58.54 -25.85
N ASP A 127 10.59 59.01 -25.33
CA ASP A 127 9.39 59.58 -25.97
C ASP A 127 8.33 58.64 -26.61
N ASP A 128 7.02 58.99 -26.67
CA ASP A 128 6.15 59.64 -25.67
C ASP A 128 4.62 59.49 -26.05
N ASN A 129 3.74 59.67 -25.06
CA ASN A 129 2.37 60.25 -25.07
C ASN A 129 1.13 59.80 -25.94
N GLU A 130 -0.03 60.00 -25.27
CA GLU A 130 -1.44 60.32 -25.66
C GLU A 130 -2.26 59.70 -26.85
N ALA A 131 -3.22 58.84 -26.46
CA ALA A 131 -4.69 59.09 -26.39
C ALA A 131 -5.53 59.85 -27.48
N SER A 132 -6.54 59.17 -28.05
CA SER A 132 -7.95 59.64 -28.30
C SER A 132 -8.82 58.47 -28.84
N LYS A 133 -10.06 58.17 -28.39
CA LYS A 133 -11.39 58.84 -28.56
C LYS A 133 -11.79 58.98 -30.05
N THR A 134 -12.98 58.61 -30.55
CA THR A 134 -14.37 58.84 -30.03
C THR A 134 -15.49 57.90 -30.59
N THR A 135 -16.59 57.73 -29.82
CA THR A 135 -18.03 57.51 -30.25
C THR A 135 -18.45 56.19 -30.96
N HIS A 136 -19.71 55.69 -30.89
CA HIS A 136 -21.01 56.19 -30.35
C HIS A 136 -22.00 55.05 -29.93
N LYS A 137 -22.82 55.28 -28.88
CA LYS A 137 -24.28 54.96 -28.62
C LYS A 137 -24.92 53.63 -29.16
N THR A 138 -25.86 52.93 -28.48
CA THR A 138 -26.81 53.29 -27.38
C THR A 138 -27.31 52.05 -26.57
N GLU A 139 -28.01 52.31 -25.44
CA GLU A 139 -28.60 51.39 -24.42
C GLU A 139 -29.98 50.77 -24.83
N PRO A 140 -30.75 49.97 -24.01
CA PRO A 140 -30.66 49.57 -22.58
C PRO A 140 -30.81 48.02 -22.34
N THR A 141 -31.05 47.38 -21.16
CA THR A 141 -31.69 47.72 -19.85
C THR A 141 -31.19 46.89 -18.63
N ASP A 142 -31.20 47.53 -17.45
CA ASP A 142 -31.50 47.01 -16.09
C ASP A 142 -30.68 45.84 -15.48
N SER A 143 -30.95 45.58 -14.20
CA SER A 143 -30.12 44.97 -13.17
C SER A 143 -30.81 43.77 -12.50
N ARG A 144 -30.02 42.84 -11.92
CA ARG A 144 -30.24 42.30 -10.56
C ARG A 144 -29.19 41.30 -10.10
N MET A 145 -29.07 41.21 -8.78
CA MET A 145 -28.26 40.23 -8.06
C MET A 145 -28.78 38.80 -8.28
N TYR A 146 -27.90 37.85 -8.59
CA TYR A 146 -28.21 36.42 -8.47
C TYR A 146 -27.72 35.87 -7.12
N LYS A 147 -28.68 35.48 -6.28
CA LYS A 147 -28.40 34.76 -5.03
C LYS A 147 -28.01 33.32 -5.36
N THR A 148 -26.83 32.88 -4.90
CA THR A 148 -26.52 31.45 -4.81
C THR A 148 -27.55 30.77 -3.88
N LYS A 149 -28.17 29.69 -4.37
CA LYS A 149 -29.10 28.86 -3.59
C LYS A 149 -28.46 27.52 -3.29
N ASN A 150 -28.42 27.16 -2.01
CA ASN A 150 -28.06 25.83 -1.56
C ASN A 150 -29.00 24.80 -2.19
N TYR A 151 -28.46 23.78 -2.87
CA TYR A 151 -29.20 22.58 -3.20
C TYR A 151 -28.99 21.55 -2.10
N SER A 152 -30.10 21.12 -1.48
CA SER A 152 -30.09 20.10 -0.43
C SER A 152 -30.18 18.70 -1.02
N ASN A 153 -29.42 17.76 -0.46
CA ASN A 153 -29.44 16.35 -0.86
C ASN A 153 -30.85 15.77 -0.75
N LYS A 154 -31.46 15.42 -1.89
CA LYS A 154 -32.64 14.55 -1.95
C LYS A 154 -32.21 13.13 -2.26
N ARG A 155 -32.59 12.21 -1.37
CA ARG A 155 -32.42 10.76 -1.55
C ARG A 155 -33.10 10.30 -2.84
N TYR A 156 -32.36 9.66 -3.73
CA TYR A 156 -32.96 8.79 -4.74
C TYR A 156 -33.19 7.40 -4.13
N ARG A 157 -34.40 6.88 -4.31
CA ARG A 157 -34.70 5.45 -4.28
C ARG A 157 -34.90 5.04 -5.73
N ALA A 158 -34.13 4.08 -6.22
CA ALA A 158 -34.51 3.35 -7.42
C ALA A 158 -35.64 2.37 -7.05
N ASN A 159 -36.63 2.24 -7.92
CA ASN A 159 -37.59 1.15 -7.82
C ASN A 159 -36.94 -0.14 -8.34
N ILE A 160 -37.34 -1.28 -7.78
CA ILE A 160 -37.05 -2.59 -8.36
C ILE A 160 -38.35 -3.05 -8.99
N ASP A 161 -38.41 -3.08 -10.31
CA ASP A 161 -39.49 -3.74 -11.03
C ASP A 161 -39.20 -5.25 -11.04
N THR A 162 -40.11 -6.02 -10.44
CA THR A 162 -39.99 -7.48 -10.34
C THR A 162 -40.88 -8.16 -11.38
N GLU A 163 -40.28 -8.70 -12.45
CA GLU A 163 -40.94 -9.74 -13.22
C GLU A 163 -40.89 -11.06 -12.44
N SER A 164 -41.97 -11.84 -12.54
CA SER A 164 -42.20 -13.02 -11.70
C SER A 164 -42.50 -14.25 -12.53
N GLU A 165 -41.64 -15.27 -12.44
CA GLU A 165 -42.04 -16.66 -12.64
C GLU A 165 -42.23 -17.32 -11.27
N ALA A 166 -43.22 -18.20 -11.17
CA ALA A 166 -43.66 -18.75 -9.89
C ALA A 166 -43.94 -20.25 -10.01
N GLU A 167 -43.37 -21.03 -9.09
CA GLU A 167 -43.79 -22.41 -8.84
C GLU A 167 -44.24 -22.60 -7.38
N LEU A 168 -45.06 -23.63 -7.18
CA LEU A 168 -45.90 -23.81 -6.00
C LEU A 168 -45.12 -24.41 -4.82
N TYR A 169 -45.50 -24.03 -3.60
CA TYR A 169 -45.80 -25.01 -2.54
C TYR A 169 -46.89 -24.48 -1.59
N GLU A 170 -47.83 -25.35 -1.21
CA GLU A 170 -49.01 -24.99 -0.41
C GLU A 170 -48.77 -25.05 1.11
N THR A 171 -49.51 -24.26 1.89
CA THR A 171 -49.62 -24.42 3.36
C THR A 171 -51.07 -24.22 3.85
N PRO A 172 -51.62 -25.11 4.70
CA PRO A 172 -53.04 -25.09 5.05
C PRO A 172 -53.41 -24.15 6.23
N THR A 173 -54.10 -23.06 5.88
CA THR A 173 -55.23 -22.40 6.59
C THR A 173 -55.46 -22.53 8.12
N LYS A 174 -55.38 -21.38 8.82
CA LYS A 174 -56.37 -20.80 9.80
C LYS A 174 -56.55 -21.59 11.15
N VAL A 175 -57.15 -21.08 12.24
CA VAL A 175 -58.48 -20.43 12.44
C VAL A 175 -58.59 -19.62 13.77
N ASN A 176 -59.20 -18.42 13.71
CA ASN A 176 -59.92 -17.60 14.73
C ASN A 176 -59.33 -17.23 16.12
N GLY A 177 -59.66 -15.99 16.56
CA GLY A 177 -59.60 -15.54 17.97
C GLY A 177 -59.92 -14.04 18.16
N ARG A 178 -61.20 -13.65 18.31
CA ARG A 178 -61.63 -12.23 18.48
C ARG A 178 -61.59 -11.78 19.95
N GLN A 179 -61.24 -10.51 20.23
CA GLN A 179 -62.20 -9.45 20.63
C GLN A 179 -61.52 -8.07 20.91
N LYS A 180 -62.33 -7.00 20.99
CA LYS A 180 -61.96 -5.61 21.34
C LYS A 180 -62.81 -5.14 22.54
N LYS A 181 -62.28 -4.20 23.37
CA LYS A 181 -63.02 -2.96 23.75
C LYS A 181 -62.14 -1.90 24.46
N MET A 182 -62.71 -0.70 24.59
CA MET A 182 -62.18 0.52 25.23
C MET A 182 -62.82 0.66 26.64
N ALA A 183 -62.61 1.68 27.51
CA ALA A 183 -62.08 3.05 27.35
C ALA A 183 -61.55 3.64 28.70
N ASP A 184 -61.30 4.96 28.73
CA ASP A 184 -60.83 5.84 29.82
C ASP A 184 -61.41 5.69 31.24
N THR A 185 -60.65 6.13 32.26
CA THR A 185 -60.93 7.37 33.06
C THR A 185 -59.71 7.77 33.91
N LYS A 186 -59.61 9.05 34.33
CA LYS A 186 -58.49 9.67 35.09
C LYS A 186 -58.81 9.84 36.58
N GLU A 187 -57.78 9.84 37.44
CA GLU A 187 -57.79 10.68 38.65
C GLU A 187 -56.37 11.12 39.09
N LYS A 188 -56.24 11.93 40.16
CA LYS A 188 -55.01 12.71 40.48
C LYS A 188 -54.58 12.64 41.95
N LYS A 189 -53.27 12.36 42.16
CA LYS A 189 -52.32 12.92 43.17
C LYS A 189 -52.72 12.96 44.68
N PRO A 190 -51.73 12.75 45.57
CA PRO A 190 -51.02 13.92 46.11
C PRO A 190 -49.50 13.92 45.88
N ASN A 191 -48.86 15.05 46.21
CA ASN A 191 -47.40 15.27 46.14
C ASN A 191 -46.77 15.07 47.54
N SER A 192 -45.53 14.59 47.61
CA SER A 192 -44.62 14.88 48.73
C SER A 192 -43.28 15.40 48.18
N ASN A 193 -42.65 16.34 48.89
CA ASN A 193 -41.42 17.01 48.45
C ASN A 193 -40.20 16.46 49.21
N ALA A 194 -39.15 16.09 48.48
CA ALA A 194 -37.79 16.00 49.02
C ALA A 194 -36.78 16.45 47.95
N LYS A 195 -35.91 17.40 48.27
CA LYS A 195 -34.77 17.81 47.43
C LYS A 195 -33.52 17.07 47.87
N SER A 196 -32.76 16.52 46.93
CA SER A 196 -31.34 16.23 47.09
C SER A 196 -30.60 16.40 45.75
N GLY A 197 -29.28 16.58 45.79
CA GLY A 197 -28.51 17.15 44.69
C GLY A 197 -28.32 16.24 43.48
N GLY A 198 -28.93 16.59 42.34
CA GLY A 198 -28.62 15.98 41.05
C GLY A 198 -27.31 16.54 40.46
N LYS A 199 -26.29 15.69 40.27
CA LYS A 199 -25.15 16.02 39.41
C LYS A 199 -25.68 16.36 38.00
N LYS A 200 -25.27 17.50 37.43
CA LYS A 200 -25.53 17.80 36.02
C LYS A 200 -24.90 16.71 35.16
N LYS A 201 -25.71 15.84 34.54
CA LYS A 201 -25.28 15.10 33.35
C LYS A 201 -25.03 16.13 32.25
N GLU A 202 -23.80 16.22 31.79
CA GLU A 202 -23.45 17.03 30.64
C GLU A 202 -24.04 16.36 29.39
N VAL A 203 -25.15 16.90 28.90
CA VAL A 203 -25.81 16.41 27.69
C VAL A 203 -24.98 16.87 26.49
N LYS A 204 -24.07 16.01 26.03
CA LYS A 204 -23.43 16.18 24.72
C LYS A 204 -24.54 16.28 23.66
N LYS A 205 -24.66 17.45 23.02
CA LYS A 205 -25.31 17.52 21.70
C LYS A 205 -24.50 16.64 20.76
N GLU A 206 -25.14 15.64 20.17
CA GLU A 206 -24.53 14.88 19.09
C GLU A 206 -24.27 15.81 17.91
N THR A 207 -23.07 15.75 17.35
CA THR A 207 -22.56 16.71 16.35
C THR A 207 -23.03 16.41 14.93
N GLY A 208 -23.76 15.31 14.74
CA GLY A 208 -24.14 14.78 13.42
C GLY A 208 -22.99 14.12 12.66
N LEU A 209 -21.80 14.00 13.27
CA LEU A 209 -20.56 13.48 12.69
C LEU A 209 -20.11 12.13 13.30
N GLY A 210 -20.94 11.46 14.10
CA GLY A 210 -20.62 10.15 14.66
C GLY A 210 -20.89 9.03 13.67
N LEU A 211 -20.12 7.94 13.73
CA LEU A 211 -20.42 6.72 12.97
C LEU A 211 -21.74 6.10 13.45
N THR A 212 -22.57 5.69 12.51
CA THR A 212 -23.81 4.93 12.71
C THR A 212 -23.50 3.49 13.12
N HIS A 213 -22.44 2.90 12.58
CA HIS A 213 -22.06 1.50 12.80
C HIS A 213 -20.90 1.38 13.79
N LYS A 214 -20.97 0.41 14.72
CA LYS A 214 -19.86 0.11 15.65
C LYS A 214 -18.95 -0.98 15.09
N LYS A 215 -17.64 -0.79 15.22
CA LYS A 215 -16.58 -1.70 14.73
C LYS A 215 -16.75 -3.16 15.15
N ASN A 216 -17.24 -3.38 16.37
CA ASN A 216 -17.41 -4.72 16.95
C ASN A 216 -18.78 -5.37 16.61
N GLU A 217 -19.72 -4.62 16.04
CA GLU A 217 -21.10 -5.08 15.78
C GLU A 217 -21.35 -5.26 14.28
N ASN A 218 -20.93 -4.30 13.45
CA ASN A 218 -20.93 -4.43 11.99
C ASN A 218 -19.65 -3.81 11.42
N PHE A 219 -18.62 -4.63 11.29
CA PHE A 219 -17.29 -4.21 10.85
C PHE A 219 -17.25 -3.70 9.40
N GLY A 220 -18.04 -4.29 8.49
CA GLY A 220 -18.01 -3.92 7.06
C GLY A 220 -18.61 -2.54 6.80
N GLU A 221 -19.76 -2.26 7.39
CA GLU A 221 -20.38 -0.93 7.31
C GLU A 221 -19.58 0.11 8.10
N TRP A 222 -19.10 -0.24 9.31
CA TRP A 222 -18.21 0.65 10.10
C TRP A 222 -16.98 1.07 9.31
N TYR A 223 -16.31 0.13 8.66
CA TYR A 223 -15.09 0.39 7.89
C TYR A 223 -15.38 1.32 6.71
N THR A 224 -16.46 1.04 5.97
CA THR A 224 -16.92 1.84 4.84
C THR A 224 -17.30 3.26 5.26
N GLU A 225 -18.08 3.39 6.34
CA GLU A 225 -18.49 4.67 6.91
C GLU A 225 -17.29 5.48 7.40
N ALA A 226 -16.28 4.84 7.99
CA ALA A 226 -15.06 5.49 8.48
C ALA A 226 -14.14 6.03 7.36
N VAL A 227 -13.90 5.27 6.29
CA VAL A 227 -13.04 5.74 5.18
C VAL A 227 -13.70 6.86 4.35
N VAL A 228 -15.03 6.87 4.24
CA VAL A 228 -15.77 7.97 3.59
C VAL A 228 -15.84 9.19 4.52
N SER A 229 -16.28 9.02 5.78
CA SER A 229 -16.48 10.14 6.72
C SER A 229 -15.17 10.78 7.20
N GLY A 230 -14.06 10.02 7.21
CA GLY A 230 -12.71 10.54 7.41
C GLY A 230 -12.10 11.22 6.18
N GLU A 231 -12.80 11.18 5.04
CA GLU A 231 -12.40 11.75 3.75
C GLU A 231 -11.13 11.12 3.13
N MET A 232 -10.96 9.81 3.32
CA MET A 232 -9.88 9.05 2.69
C MET A 232 -10.20 8.71 1.22
N ILE A 233 -11.45 8.36 0.93
CA ILE A 233 -11.91 7.98 -0.41
C ILE A 233 -13.23 8.65 -0.77
N GLU A 234 -13.45 8.82 -2.07
CA GLU A 234 -14.77 9.03 -2.65
C GLU A 234 -15.16 7.79 -3.49
N TYR A 235 -16.45 7.45 -3.51
CA TYR A 235 -16.95 6.42 -4.42
C TYR A 235 -16.95 6.95 -5.87
N TYR A 236 -16.38 6.17 -6.79
CA TYR A 236 -16.45 6.46 -8.22
C TYR A 236 -17.67 5.78 -8.86
N ASP A 237 -18.06 6.22 -10.06
CA ASP A 237 -19.21 5.65 -10.79
C ASP A 237 -18.92 4.25 -11.35
N ILE A 238 -17.67 3.98 -11.75
CA ILE A 238 -17.19 2.63 -12.05
C ILE A 238 -17.03 1.84 -10.75
N SER A 239 -17.94 0.88 -10.53
CA SER A 239 -17.90 -0.02 -9.38
C SER A 239 -16.55 -0.71 -9.21
N GLY A 240 -15.98 -0.57 -8.02
CA GLY A 240 -14.65 -1.09 -7.65
C GLY A 240 -13.49 -0.11 -7.89
N CYS A 241 -13.73 1.06 -8.49
CA CYS A 241 -12.79 2.17 -8.48
C CYS A 241 -13.15 3.18 -7.38
N TYR A 242 -12.15 3.86 -6.83
CA TYR A 242 -12.29 4.80 -5.73
C TYR A 242 -11.37 5.99 -5.95
N ILE A 243 -11.85 7.21 -5.74
CA ILE A 243 -11.00 8.39 -5.80
C ILE A 243 -10.21 8.45 -4.50
N LEU A 244 -8.89 8.29 -4.57
CA LEU A 244 -8.01 8.47 -3.41
C LEU A 244 -7.89 9.97 -3.11
N ARG A 245 -8.50 10.43 -2.02
CA ARG A 245 -8.51 11.85 -1.63
C ARG A 245 -7.17 12.23 -0.98
N PRO A 246 -6.81 13.53 -0.86
CA PRO A 246 -5.51 13.96 -0.34
C PRO A 246 -5.12 13.34 1.02
N TRP A 247 -6.10 13.11 1.90
CA TRP A 247 -5.90 12.45 3.20
C TRP A 247 -5.29 11.04 3.09
N THR A 248 -5.55 10.33 1.98
CA THR A 248 -4.95 9.05 1.62
C THR A 248 -3.66 9.22 0.83
N MET A 249 -3.61 10.19 -0.09
CA MET A 249 -2.43 10.41 -0.91
C MET A 249 -1.21 10.79 -0.08
N THR A 250 -1.35 11.62 0.97
CA THR A 250 -0.23 11.91 1.89
C THR A 250 0.29 10.67 2.61
N ILE A 251 -0.58 9.69 2.91
CA ILE A 251 -0.15 8.41 3.50
C ILE A 251 0.68 7.62 2.47
N TRP A 252 0.21 7.55 1.22
CA TRP A 252 0.93 6.90 0.11
C TRP A 252 2.28 7.57 -0.18
N GLU A 253 2.32 8.90 -0.25
CA GLU A 253 3.51 9.74 -0.51
C GLU A 253 4.57 9.54 0.58
N ILE A 254 4.20 9.57 1.86
CA ILE A 254 5.15 9.33 2.97
C ILE A 254 5.79 7.94 2.91
N MET A 255 5.03 6.93 2.50
CA MET A 255 5.51 5.54 2.40
C MET A 255 6.33 5.32 1.13
N HIS A 256 5.95 5.96 0.03
CA HIS A 256 6.75 6.08 -1.20
C HIS A 256 8.12 6.68 -0.88
N ASP A 257 8.16 7.88 -0.30
CA ASP A 257 9.43 8.61 -0.08
C ASP A 257 10.39 7.86 0.86
N PHE A 258 9.85 7.17 1.86
CA PHE A 258 10.63 6.24 2.68
C PHE A 258 11.19 5.08 1.85
N PHE A 259 10.31 4.28 1.24
CA PHE A 259 10.71 3.01 0.61
C PHE A 259 11.60 3.25 -0.61
N ASP A 260 11.28 4.27 -1.42
CA ASP A 260 12.04 4.70 -2.58
C ASP A 260 13.47 5.16 -2.20
N ALA A 261 13.63 5.85 -1.06
CA ALA A 261 14.94 6.22 -0.53
C ALA A 261 15.74 5.01 -0.03
N GLU A 262 15.10 3.99 0.56
CA GLU A 262 15.79 2.78 1.00
C GLU A 262 16.23 1.89 -0.19
N ILE A 263 15.37 1.63 -1.18
CA ILE A 263 15.74 0.81 -2.35
C ILE A 263 16.83 1.48 -3.20
N LYS A 264 16.90 2.82 -3.22
CA LYS A 264 18.00 3.57 -3.84
C LYS A 264 19.36 3.30 -3.15
N LYS A 265 19.39 3.10 -1.83
CA LYS A 265 20.62 2.69 -1.10
C LYS A 265 21.06 1.29 -1.53
N MET A 266 20.11 0.40 -1.81
CA MET A 266 20.33 -0.94 -2.40
C MET A 266 20.70 -0.91 -3.89
N LYS A 267 20.92 0.28 -4.47
CA LYS A 267 21.26 0.54 -5.88
C LYS A 267 20.17 0.15 -6.90
N ILE A 268 18.94 -0.10 -6.43
CA ILE A 268 17.78 -0.34 -7.30
C ILE A 268 17.39 0.97 -7.98
N LYS A 269 17.04 0.91 -9.28
CA LYS A 269 16.73 2.10 -10.10
C LYS A 269 15.27 2.12 -10.52
N ASN A 270 14.62 3.27 -10.37
CA ASN A 270 13.28 3.45 -10.90
C ASN A 270 13.29 3.46 -12.44
N CYS A 271 12.27 2.86 -13.01
CA CYS A 271 11.96 2.83 -14.44
C CYS A 271 10.44 2.99 -14.62
N TYR A 272 9.97 2.98 -15.87
CA TYR A 272 8.55 2.95 -16.17
C TYR A 272 8.31 2.16 -17.45
N PHE A 273 7.59 1.05 -17.35
CA PHE A 273 7.10 0.28 -18.49
C PHE A 273 5.65 0.67 -18.82
N PRO A 274 5.25 0.62 -20.11
CA PRO A 274 3.90 0.96 -20.53
C PRO A 274 2.82 0.15 -19.80
N VAL A 275 1.66 0.78 -19.60
CA VAL A 275 0.48 0.13 -19.01
C VAL A 275 -0.17 -0.91 -19.94
N PHE A 276 0.22 -0.92 -21.23
CA PHE A 276 -0.34 -1.76 -22.28
C PHE A 276 0.50 -2.99 -22.57
N VAL A 277 -0.17 -4.14 -22.70
CA VAL A 277 0.43 -5.46 -22.97
C VAL A 277 -0.20 -6.07 -24.22
N SER A 278 0.61 -6.67 -25.09
CA SER A 278 0.11 -7.38 -26.28
C SER A 278 -0.38 -8.80 -25.93
N PRO A 279 -1.36 -9.38 -26.66
CA PRO A 279 -1.87 -10.72 -26.38
C PRO A 279 -0.78 -11.78 -26.31
N GLY A 280 0.08 -11.85 -27.34
CA GLY A 280 1.20 -12.79 -27.43
C GLY A 280 2.35 -12.57 -26.41
N ALA A 281 2.25 -11.56 -25.54
CA ALA A 281 3.08 -11.46 -24.34
C ALA A 281 2.42 -12.15 -23.14
N LEU A 282 1.11 -11.94 -22.92
CA LEU A 282 0.32 -12.60 -21.87
C LEU A 282 0.11 -14.10 -22.13
N GLU A 283 -0.08 -14.51 -23.39
CA GLU A 283 -0.30 -15.91 -23.75
C GLU A 283 0.88 -16.81 -23.35
N LYS A 284 2.12 -16.30 -23.47
CA LYS A 284 3.31 -17.01 -22.99
C LYS A 284 3.23 -17.36 -21.51
N GLU A 285 2.76 -16.44 -20.68
CA GLU A 285 2.64 -16.63 -19.23
C GLU A 285 1.55 -17.65 -18.91
N LYS A 286 0.41 -17.56 -19.59
CA LYS A 286 -0.68 -18.53 -19.48
C LYS A 286 -0.28 -19.96 -19.85
N ASP A 287 0.58 -20.13 -20.85
CA ASP A 287 1.06 -21.46 -21.28
C ASP A 287 2.08 -22.09 -20.31
N HIS A 288 2.70 -21.29 -19.43
CA HIS A 288 3.76 -21.73 -18.50
C HIS A 288 3.36 -21.68 -17.03
N ILE A 289 2.31 -20.96 -16.66
CA ILE A 289 1.83 -20.83 -15.28
C ILE A 289 0.35 -21.24 -15.21
N GLU A 290 0.12 -22.45 -14.68
CA GLU A 290 -1.22 -23.06 -14.59
C GLU A 290 -2.19 -22.15 -13.82
N GLY A 291 -3.41 -21.97 -14.35
CA GLY A 291 -4.45 -21.18 -13.67
C GLY A 291 -4.40 -19.67 -13.89
N PHE A 292 -3.56 -19.16 -14.81
CA PHE A 292 -3.60 -17.76 -15.27
C PHE A 292 -4.87 -17.50 -16.10
N ALA A 293 -5.93 -17.04 -15.43
CA ALA A 293 -7.23 -16.73 -16.01
C ALA A 293 -7.61 -15.25 -15.78
N PRO A 294 -8.32 -14.60 -16.72
CA PRO A 294 -8.22 -13.15 -16.87
C PRO A 294 -9.11 -12.34 -15.92
N GLU A 295 -8.49 -11.70 -14.94
CA GLU A 295 -8.95 -10.40 -14.42
C GLU A 295 -8.37 -9.24 -15.27
N VAL A 296 -8.10 -9.49 -16.55
CA VAL A 296 -7.46 -8.57 -17.50
C VAL A 296 -8.52 -7.70 -18.16
N ALA A 297 -8.38 -6.38 -18.03
CA ALA A 297 -9.16 -5.42 -18.80
C ALA A 297 -8.57 -5.28 -20.23
N TRP A 298 -9.42 -5.30 -21.25
CA TRP A 298 -9.02 -5.26 -22.65
C TRP A 298 -9.50 -3.98 -23.35
N VAL A 299 -8.57 -3.30 -24.01
CA VAL A 299 -8.85 -2.22 -24.97
C VAL A 299 -9.05 -2.85 -26.35
N THR A 300 -10.27 -2.73 -26.88
CA THR A 300 -10.66 -3.30 -28.18
C THR A 300 -10.97 -2.24 -29.24
N LYS A 301 -11.06 -0.96 -28.84
CA LYS A 301 -11.39 0.17 -29.73
C LYS A 301 -10.53 1.40 -29.44
N SER A 302 -10.29 2.19 -30.48
CA SER A 302 -9.72 3.53 -30.41
C SER A 302 -10.72 4.52 -31.01
N GLY A 303 -11.36 5.32 -30.15
CA GLY A 303 -12.58 6.05 -30.54
C GLY A 303 -13.66 5.06 -30.99
N ASN A 304 -14.17 5.23 -32.21
CA ASN A 304 -15.17 4.33 -32.80
C ASN A 304 -14.57 3.18 -33.63
N THR A 305 -13.25 3.17 -33.86
CA THR A 305 -12.56 2.17 -34.69
C THR A 305 -12.14 0.97 -33.85
N GLU A 306 -12.48 -0.24 -34.29
CA GLU A 306 -12.00 -1.49 -33.67
C GLU A 306 -10.52 -1.73 -33.97
N LEU A 307 -9.79 -2.24 -32.98
CA LEU A 307 -8.38 -2.60 -33.13
C LEU A 307 -8.27 -3.99 -33.76
N GLU A 308 -7.42 -4.12 -34.78
CA GLU A 308 -7.11 -5.40 -35.45
C GLU A 308 -6.60 -6.46 -34.44
N VAL A 309 -5.85 -6.02 -33.44
CA VAL A 309 -5.38 -6.83 -32.31
C VAL A 309 -5.76 -6.12 -31.01
N PRO A 310 -6.51 -6.75 -30.09
CA PRO A 310 -6.87 -6.14 -28.81
C PRO A 310 -5.64 -6.00 -27.91
N ILE A 311 -5.65 -5.00 -27.04
CA ILE A 311 -4.52 -4.65 -26.17
C ILE A 311 -4.97 -4.78 -24.71
N ALA A 312 -4.20 -5.50 -23.89
CA ALA A 312 -4.50 -5.65 -22.47
C ALA A 312 -3.97 -4.46 -21.66
N ILE A 313 -4.67 -4.11 -20.58
CA ILE A 313 -4.17 -3.28 -19.49
C ILE A 313 -3.45 -4.22 -18.50
N ARG A 314 -2.26 -3.85 -18.00
CA ARG A 314 -1.46 -4.73 -17.14
C ARG A 314 -2.20 -5.17 -15.85
N PRO A 315 -2.27 -6.49 -15.57
CA PRO A 315 -2.54 -7.01 -14.24
C PRO A 315 -1.25 -7.09 -13.38
N THR A 316 -0.09 -7.08 -14.04
CA THR A 316 1.29 -7.17 -13.53
C THR A 316 2.26 -6.89 -14.68
N SER A 317 3.55 -6.63 -14.45
CA SER A 317 4.50 -6.26 -15.53
C SER A 317 5.53 -7.32 -15.93
N GLU A 318 5.56 -8.54 -15.38
CA GLU A 318 6.52 -9.60 -15.79
C GLU A 318 6.59 -9.79 -17.32
N THR A 319 5.42 -9.94 -17.97
CA THR A 319 5.28 -10.11 -19.42
C THR A 319 5.64 -8.86 -20.24
N VAL A 320 5.66 -7.69 -19.60
CA VAL A 320 6.07 -6.42 -20.22
C VAL A 320 7.58 -6.22 -20.10
N MET A 321 8.17 -6.61 -18.97
CA MET A 321 9.57 -6.31 -18.60
C MET A 321 10.56 -7.37 -19.10
N TYR A 322 10.25 -8.65 -18.90
CA TYR A 322 11.18 -9.75 -19.17
C TYR A 322 11.61 -9.92 -20.64
N PRO A 323 10.76 -9.61 -21.66
CA PRO A 323 11.20 -9.49 -23.06
C PRO A 323 12.24 -8.40 -23.35
N TYR A 324 12.52 -7.51 -22.40
CA TYR A 324 13.59 -6.49 -22.48
C TYR A 324 14.77 -6.84 -21.59
N TYR A 325 14.58 -7.56 -20.49
CA TYR A 325 15.68 -8.13 -19.70
C TYR A 325 16.53 -9.07 -20.58
N GLN A 326 15.88 -9.91 -21.40
CA GLN A 326 16.55 -10.73 -22.42
C GLN A 326 17.33 -9.92 -23.46
N LYS A 327 16.99 -8.64 -23.68
CA LYS A 327 17.67 -7.75 -24.63
C LYS A 327 18.84 -6.99 -24.02
N TRP A 328 18.73 -6.65 -22.73
CA TRP A 328 19.70 -5.83 -21.99
C TRP A 328 20.80 -6.66 -21.34
N ILE A 329 20.47 -7.85 -20.82
CA ILE A 329 21.43 -8.76 -20.20
C ILE A 329 22.11 -9.59 -21.31
N ARG A 330 23.44 -9.60 -21.31
CA ARG A 330 24.30 -10.33 -22.27
C ARG A 330 25.42 -11.08 -21.57
N GLY A 331 26.09 -10.44 -20.61
CA GLY A 331 27.17 -11.00 -19.80
C GLY A 331 27.00 -10.70 -18.31
N HIS A 332 27.85 -11.32 -17.50
CA HIS A 332 27.94 -11.10 -16.05
C HIS A 332 28.06 -9.61 -15.66
N ARG A 333 28.63 -8.76 -16.53
CA ARG A 333 28.80 -7.31 -16.31
C ARG A 333 27.51 -6.50 -16.40
N ASP A 334 26.44 -7.08 -16.95
CA ASP A 334 25.11 -6.47 -16.99
C ASP A 334 24.30 -6.79 -15.71
N LEU A 335 24.90 -7.56 -14.79
CA LEU A 335 24.29 -8.03 -13.54
C LEU A 335 24.99 -7.40 -12.30
N PRO A 336 24.28 -7.22 -11.18
CA PRO A 336 22.84 -7.43 -11.04
C PRO A 336 22.03 -6.29 -11.68
N LEU A 337 21.05 -6.64 -12.52
CA LEU A 337 20.09 -5.69 -13.05
C LEU A 337 18.99 -5.50 -11.99
N LYS A 338 18.89 -4.30 -11.41
CA LYS A 338 17.95 -3.99 -10.33
C LYS A 338 17.01 -2.84 -10.69
N LEU A 339 15.74 -3.15 -10.94
CA LEU A 339 14.73 -2.16 -11.35
C LEU A 339 13.49 -2.15 -10.44
N ASN A 340 12.85 -1.00 -10.34
CA ASN A 340 11.57 -0.78 -9.67
C ASN A 340 10.67 0.11 -10.54
N GLN A 341 9.35 0.02 -10.41
CA GLN A 341 8.44 1.06 -10.89
C GLN A 341 7.29 1.32 -9.91
N TRP A 342 6.83 2.57 -9.91
CA TRP A 342 5.66 3.06 -9.17
C TRP A 342 4.56 3.36 -10.17
N CYS A 343 3.40 2.71 -10.04
CA CYS A 343 2.34 2.82 -11.05
C CYS A 343 0.98 2.35 -10.54
N ASN A 344 -0.04 2.47 -11.41
CA ASN A 344 -1.31 1.78 -11.27
C ASN A 344 -1.32 0.41 -11.99
N VAL A 345 -2.15 -0.49 -11.47
CA VAL A 345 -2.51 -1.79 -12.07
C VAL A 345 -4.04 -1.92 -12.10
N VAL A 346 -4.55 -2.65 -13.11
CA VAL A 346 -5.97 -2.96 -13.21
C VAL A 346 -6.19 -4.48 -13.14
N ARG A 347 -6.98 -4.92 -12.16
CA ARG A 347 -7.46 -6.31 -12.01
C ARG A 347 -8.98 -6.30 -11.87
N TRP A 348 -9.67 -6.77 -12.89
CA TRP A 348 -11.12 -6.67 -13.04
C TRP A 348 -11.89 -7.71 -12.21
N GLU A 349 -11.79 -7.60 -10.89
CA GLU A 349 -12.36 -8.61 -9.99
C GLU A 349 -13.89 -8.70 -10.10
N PHE A 350 -14.40 -9.93 -10.00
CA PHE A 350 -15.81 -10.28 -10.08
C PHE A 350 -16.53 -10.28 -8.72
N SER A 351 -15.79 -10.27 -7.62
CA SER A 351 -16.33 -10.26 -6.26
C SER A 351 -16.60 -8.84 -5.75
N ASN A 352 -17.51 -8.69 -4.78
CA ASN A 352 -17.91 -7.40 -4.21
C ASN A 352 -16.69 -6.58 -3.75
N PRO A 353 -16.46 -5.37 -4.32
CA PRO A 353 -15.32 -4.52 -3.98
C PRO A 353 -15.51 -3.82 -2.64
N THR A 354 -14.41 -3.34 -2.04
CA THR A 354 -14.42 -2.61 -0.77
C THR A 354 -13.18 -1.71 -0.72
N PRO A 355 -13.26 -0.42 -0.31
CA PRO A 355 -12.12 0.51 -0.40
C PRO A 355 -10.86 -0.03 0.28
N PHE A 356 -9.70 0.03 -0.38
CA PHE A 356 -8.43 -0.56 0.04
C PHE A 356 -8.40 -2.09 0.29
N ILE A 357 -9.54 -2.81 0.34
CA ILE A 357 -9.57 -4.28 0.52
C ILE A 357 -9.81 -5.03 -0.79
N ARG A 358 -10.51 -4.39 -1.74
CA ARG A 358 -10.70 -4.89 -3.10
C ARG A 358 -11.09 -3.72 -3.98
N SER A 359 -10.16 -3.25 -4.80
CA SER A 359 -10.42 -2.27 -5.85
C SER A 359 -9.92 -2.81 -7.20
N ARG A 360 -10.61 -2.43 -8.28
CA ARG A 360 -10.26 -2.86 -9.64
C ARG A 360 -9.05 -2.12 -10.19
N GLU A 361 -8.87 -0.87 -9.77
CA GLU A 361 -7.63 -0.11 -9.93
C GLU A 361 -7.01 0.13 -8.55
N PHE A 362 -5.68 0.09 -8.46
CA PHE A 362 -4.93 0.41 -7.25
C PHE A 362 -3.54 0.94 -7.60
N LEU A 363 -2.96 1.72 -6.69
CA LEU A 363 -1.57 2.15 -6.78
C LEU A 363 -0.67 1.10 -6.15
N TRP A 364 0.45 0.81 -6.79
CA TRP A 364 1.43 -0.16 -6.29
C TRP A 364 2.87 0.18 -6.65
N GLN A 365 3.75 -0.58 -6.02
CA GLN A 365 5.18 -0.67 -6.24
C GLN A 365 5.45 -2.08 -6.76
N GLU A 366 6.11 -2.23 -7.90
CA GLU A 366 6.60 -3.53 -8.39
C GLU A 366 8.10 -3.45 -8.70
N GLY A 367 8.88 -4.29 -8.02
CA GLY A 367 10.32 -4.41 -8.14
C GLY A 367 10.68 -5.71 -8.82
N HIS A 368 11.59 -5.66 -9.77
CA HIS A 368 12.04 -6.80 -10.56
C HIS A 368 13.55 -6.72 -10.71
N THR A 369 14.23 -7.83 -10.43
CA THR A 369 15.70 -7.88 -10.41
C THR A 369 16.22 -9.18 -11.00
N ALA A 370 17.48 -9.17 -11.45
CA ALA A 370 18.17 -10.31 -12.04
C ALA A 370 19.64 -10.35 -11.60
N PHE A 371 20.11 -11.54 -11.23
CA PHE A 371 21.39 -11.83 -10.59
C PHE A 371 22.15 -12.95 -11.31
N ALA A 372 23.45 -13.06 -11.03
CA ALA A 372 24.28 -14.16 -11.53
C ALA A 372 24.10 -15.43 -10.69
N THR A 373 23.95 -15.28 -9.36
CA THR A 373 23.87 -16.37 -8.39
C THR A 373 22.50 -16.43 -7.67
N LYS A 374 22.22 -17.55 -7.01
CA LYS A 374 21.02 -17.70 -6.17
C LYS A 374 21.18 -16.91 -4.87
N GLU A 375 22.40 -16.83 -4.36
CA GLU A 375 22.78 -16.29 -3.07
C GLU A 375 22.52 -14.78 -3.01
N GLU A 376 22.89 -14.03 -4.06
CA GLU A 376 22.54 -12.60 -4.20
C GLU A 376 21.01 -12.37 -4.27
N ALA A 377 20.28 -13.28 -4.92
CA ALA A 377 18.84 -13.18 -5.09
C ALA A 377 18.10 -13.45 -3.76
N ASP A 378 18.48 -14.51 -3.05
CA ASP A 378 18.00 -14.84 -1.71
C ASP A 378 18.26 -13.70 -0.70
N GLU A 379 19.44 -13.05 -0.77
CA GLU A 379 19.80 -11.91 0.09
C GLU A 379 18.83 -10.72 -0.12
N GLU A 380 18.61 -10.30 -1.37
CA GLU A 380 17.70 -9.19 -1.66
C GLU A 380 16.25 -9.50 -1.24
N VAL A 381 15.78 -10.75 -1.42
CA VAL A 381 14.42 -11.13 -1.01
C VAL A 381 14.18 -10.81 0.46
N LEU A 382 15.17 -11.10 1.33
CA LEU A 382 15.10 -10.84 2.77
C LEU A 382 15.33 -9.35 3.11
N GLN A 383 16.18 -8.64 2.38
CA GLN A 383 16.38 -7.19 2.55
C GLN A 383 15.10 -6.41 2.24
N ILE A 384 14.43 -6.71 1.13
CA ILE A 384 13.14 -6.08 0.76
C ILE A 384 12.04 -6.46 1.76
N LEU A 385 12.00 -7.72 2.21
CA LEU A 385 11.03 -8.15 3.24
C LEU A 385 11.22 -7.41 4.57
N GLU A 386 12.46 -7.08 4.92
CA GLU A 386 12.75 -6.23 6.09
C GLU A 386 12.27 -4.78 5.86
N LEU A 387 12.49 -4.19 4.69
CA LEU A 387 11.90 -2.87 4.36
C LEU A 387 10.36 -2.88 4.48
N TYR A 388 9.71 -3.98 4.10
CA TYR A 388 8.27 -4.13 4.28
C TYR A 388 7.85 -4.24 5.75
N ARG A 389 8.58 -5.00 6.59
CA ARG A 389 8.37 -4.97 8.06
C ARG A 389 8.44 -3.53 8.57
N ARG A 390 9.41 -2.74 8.10
CA ARG A 390 9.60 -1.35 8.52
C ARG A 390 8.42 -0.44 8.16
N ILE A 391 7.80 -0.59 6.98
CA ILE A 391 6.57 0.17 6.67
C ILE A 391 5.47 -0.15 7.69
N TYR A 392 5.22 -1.43 7.96
CA TYR A 392 4.15 -1.84 8.89
C TYR A 392 4.44 -1.42 10.33
N GLU A 393 5.61 -1.76 10.86
CA GLU A 393 5.90 -1.58 12.29
C GLU A 393 6.37 -0.16 12.61
N GLU A 394 7.28 0.40 11.80
CA GLU A 394 7.91 1.69 12.09
C GLU A 394 7.03 2.87 11.65
N PHE A 395 6.25 2.76 10.56
CA PHE A 395 5.40 3.84 10.04
C PHE A 395 3.92 3.65 10.38
N LEU A 396 3.34 2.47 10.11
CA LEU A 396 1.92 2.22 10.39
C LEU A 396 1.62 1.82 11.84
N ALA A 397 2.63 1.50 12.65
CA ALA A 397 2.45 0.97 14.01
C ALA A 397 1.62 -0.33 14.06
N ILE A 398 1.80 -1.24 13.10
CA ILE A 398 1.09 -2.53 12.97
C ILE A 398 2.11 -3.67 13.08
N PRO A 399 1.95 -4.62 14.03
CA PRO A 399 2.82 -5.79 14.14
C PRO A 399 2.61 -6.74 12.96
N VAL A 400 3.68 -7.31 12.43
CA VAL A 400 3.63 -8.34 11.38
C VAL A 400 4.44 -9.57 11.74
N VAL A 401 4.27 -10.64 10.96
CA VAL A 401 5.06 -11.88 11.03
C VAL A 401 5.77 -12.07 9.70
N LYS A 402 7.11 -11.98 9.70
CA LYS A 402 7.94 -12.36 8.54
C LYS A 402 7.97 -13.89 8.41
N GLY A 403 7.68 -14.41 7.22
CA GLY A 403 7.73 -15.84 6.97
C GLY A 403 7.75 -16.23 5.49
N LYS A 404 7.78 -17.54 5.24
CA LYS A 404 7.71 -18.18 3.92
C LYS A 404 6.29 -18.70 3.66
N LYS A 405 5.76 -18.57 2.46
CA LYS A 405 4.51 -19.24 2.06
C LYS A 405 4.71 -20.75 1.93
N SER A 406 3.62 -21.52 2.01
CA SER A 406 3.62 -22.92 1.61
C SER A 406 3.83 -23.08 0.10
N GLU A 407 4.10 -24.30 -0.36
CA GLU A 407 4.12 -24.63 -1.79
C GLU A 407 2.75 -24.44 -2.48
N ARG A 408 1.64 -24.30 -1.73
CA ARG A 408 0.28 -24.09 -2.27
C ARG A 408 -0.13 -22.63 -2.35
N GLU A 409 0.34 -21.80 -1.42
CA GLU A 409 -0.02 -20.37 -1.33
C GLU A 409 1.18 -19.44 -1.67
N LYS A 410 2.28 -19.99 -2.20
CA LYS A 410 3.32 -19.21 -2.90
C LYS A 410 2.85 -18.80 -4.30
N PHE A 411 3.49 -17.79 -4.88
CA PHE A 411 3.37 -17.49 -6.30
C PHE A 411 3.93 -18.66 -7.14
N ALA A 412 3.09 -19.29 -7.97
CA ALA A 412 3.48 -20.50 -8.70
C ALA A 412 4.57 -20.28 -9.76
N GLY A 413 4.70 -19.04 -10.28
CA GLY A 413 5.82 -18.66 -11.14
C GLY A 413 7.17 -18.63 -10.40
N GLY A 414 7.18 -18.63 -9.06
CA GLY A 414 8.40 -18.51 -8.26
C GLY A 414 8.92 -19.80 -7.63
N LEU A 415 10.23 -19.82 -7.36
CA LEU A 415 10.87 -20.87 -6.57
C LEU A 415 10.34 -20.86 -5.13
N TYR A 416 10.31 -19.70 -4.49
CA TYR A 416 9.62 -19.50 -3.21
C TYR A 416 9.09 -18.08 -3.04
N THR A 417 8.12 -17.92 -2.13
CA THR A 417 7.56 -16.62 -1.73
C THR A 417 7.78 -16.40 -0.24
N THR A 418 8.15 -15.18 0.13
CA THR A 418 8.18 -14.68 1.51
C THR A 418 7.19 -13.54 1.65
N SER A 419 6.63 -13.36 2.85
CA SER A 419 5.65 -12.32 3.11
C SER A 419 5.70 -11.83 4.56
N VAL A 420 5.14 -10.64 4.78
CA VAL A 420 4.80 -10.15 6.12
C VAL A 420 3.30 -10.35 6.32
N GLU A 421 2.89 -11.20 7.26
CA GLU A 421 1.49 -11.41 7.59
C GLU A 421 1.06 -10.49 8.74
N ALA A 422 0.00 -9.71 8.55
CA ALA A 422 -0.73 -9.04 9.63
C ALA A 422 -2.02 -9.83 9.96
N PHE A 423 -2.74 -9.37 10.99
CA PHE A 423 -3.97 -10.03 11.45
C PHE A 423 -4.99 -9.01 11.95
N ILE A 424 -6.29 -9.25 11.68
CA ILE A 424 -7.41 -8.40 12.09
C ILE A 424 -8.27 -9.13 13.14
N PRO A 425 -8.07 -8.86 14.46
CA PRO A 425 -8.80 -9.53 15.54
C PRO A 425 -10.33 -9.37 15.47
N ASN A 426 -10.82 -8.23 14.93
CA ASN A 426 -12.25 -7.98 14.78
C ASN A 426 -12.95 -8.97 13.83
N THR A 427 -12.27 -9.44 12.79
CA THR A 427 -12.83 -10.35 11.78
C THR A 427 -12.29 -11.77 11.89
N GLY A 428 -11.18 -11.99 12.60
CA GLY A 428 -10.53 -13.30 12.73
C GLY A 428 -9.78 -13.70 11.49
N ARG A 429 -9.19 -12.73 10.76
CA ARG A 429 -8.58 -12.95 9.45
C ARG A 429 -7.12 -12.54 9.41
N GLY A 430 -6.29 -13.42 8.85
CA GLY A 430 -4.96 -13.11 8.35
C GLY A 430 -5.00 -12.21 7.11
N VAL A 431 -3.90 -11.50 6.90
CA VAL A 431 -3.75 -10.36 5.98
C VAL A 431 -2.32 -10.42 5.43
N GLN A 432 -2.14 -10.33 4.12
CA GLN A 432 -0.83 -10.37 3.47
C GLN A 432 -0.30 -8.95 3.25
N GLY A 433 0.54 -8.49 4.17
CA GLY A 433 0.99 -7.11 4.21
C GLY A 433 1.94 -6.69 3.08
N ALA A 434 2.84 -7.57 2.67
CA ALA A 434 3.73 -7.39 1.50
C ALA A 434 4.30 -8.75 1.05
N THR A 435 4.82 -8.82 -0.18
CA THR A 435 5.34 -10.06 -0.78
C THR A 435 6.70 -9.85 -1.44
N SER A 436 7.61 -10.80 -1.22
CA SER A 436 8.95 -10.82 -1.81
C SER A 436 9.29 -12.24 -2.28
N HIS A 437 9.45 -12.40 -3.60
CA HIS A 437 9.54 -13.68 -4.29
C HIS A 437 10.97 -13.91 -4.81
N CYS A 438 11.57 -15.06 -4.46
CA CYS A 438 12.65 -15.62 -5.27
C CYS A 438 11.99 -16.36 -6.43
N LEU A 439 12.12 -15.83 -7.64
CA LEU A 439 11.56 -16.43 -8.85
C LEU A 439 12.41 -17.59 -9.38
N GLY A 440 13.63 -17.74 -8.87
CA GLY A 440 14.60 -18.71 -9.35
C GLY A 440 14.95 -18.42 -10.81
N GLN A 441 15.00 -19.48 -11.62
CA GLN A 441 15.25 -19.41 -13.07
C GLN A 441 13.99 -19.69 -13.91
N ASN A 442 12.79 -19.72 -13.31
CA ASN A 442 11.54 -20.06 -14.00
C ASN A 442 11.22 -19.09 -15.15
N PHE A 443 11.16 -17.80 -14.83
CA PHE A 443 10.96 -16.74 -15.82
C PHE A 443 12.16 -16.57 -16.75
N ALA A 444 13.38 -16.78 -16.26
CA ALA A 444 14.59 -16.74 -17.09
C ALA A 444 14.57 -17.83 -18.19
N LYS A 445 14.09 -19.04 -17.87
CA LYS A 445 13.86 -20.13 -18.82
C LYS A 445 12.74 -19.81 -19.81
N MET A 446 11.63 -19.24 -19.32
CA MET A 446 10.45 -18.90 -20.10
C MET A 446 10.69 -17.75 -21.11
N PHE A 447 11.48 -16.74 -20.74
CA PHE A 447 11.82 -15.58 -21.57
C PHE A 447 13.21 -15.66 -22.22
N ASP A 448 13.93 -16.77 -22.06
CA ASP A 448 15.32 -17.00 -22.51
C ASP A 448 16.34 -15.93 -22.03
N ILE A 449 16.20 -15.47 -20.78
CA ILE A 449 17.11 -14.50 -20.17
C ILE A 449 18.39 -15.23 -19.71
N ARG A 450 19.45 -15.06 -20.50
CA ARG A 450 20.76 -15.68 -20.28
C ARG A 450 21.86 -14.64 -20.18
N PHE A 451 22.97 -15.04 -19.56
CA PHE A 451 24.20 -14.26 -19.50
C PHE A 451 25.43 -15.14 -19.74
N GLU A 452 26.48 -14.55 -20.28
CA GLU A 452 27.82 -15.15 -20.35
C GLU A 452 28.59 -14.88 -19.05
N ASN A 453 28.98 -15.94 -18.33
CA ASN A 453 29.74 -15.85 -17.07
C ASN A 453 31.21 -15.44 -17.31
N GLU A 454 32.02 -15.35 -16.26
CA GLU A 454 33.41 -14.90 -16.37
C GLU A 454 34.32 -15.85 -17.17
N ILE A 455 33.92 -17.11 -17.33
CA ILE A 455 34.65 -18.15 -18.06
C ILE A 455 34.06 -18.46 -19.46
N GLY A 456 33.09 -17.66 -19.93
CA GLY A 456 32.52 -17.76 -21.28
C GLY A 456 31.34 -18.74 -21.43
N GLU A 457 30.83 -19.32 -20.33
CA GLU A 457 29.68 -20.22 -20.36
C GLU A 457 28.36 -19.48 -20.21
N ARG A 458 27.26 -20.05 -20.73
CA ARG A 458 25.94 -19.42 -20.72
C ARG A 458 25.07 -19.88 -19.55
N GLY A 459 24.98 -19.05 -18.52
CA GLY A 459 24.04 -19.20 -17.41
C GLY A 459 22.62 -18.68 -17.73
N MET A 460 21.66 -19.04 -16.89
CA MET A 460 20.37 -18.34 -16.76
C MET A 460 20.40 -17.48 -15.50
N VAL A 461 19.82 -16.28 -15.57
CA VAL A 461 19.77 -15.37 -14.42
C VAL A 461 18.85 -15.89 -13.32
N TRP A 462 19.21 -15.60 -12.07
CA TRP A 462 18.31 -15.76 -10.92
C TRP A 462 17.51 -14.47 -10.77
N GLN A 463 16.19 -14.56 -10.65
CA GLN A 463 15.32 -13.38 -10.61
C GLN A 463 14.55 -13.27 -9.29
N ASN A 464 14.23 -12.04 -8.90
CA ASN A 464 13.22 -11.75 -7.89
C ASN A 464 12.09 -10.90 -8.49
N SER A 465 10.91 -10.97 -7.85
CA SER A 465 9.95 -9.86 -7.87
C SER A 465 9.41 -9.58 -6.48
N TRP A 466 9.05 -8.33 -6.20
CA TRP A 466 8.59 -7.90 -4.88
C TRP A 466 7.67 -6.68 -4.99
N ALA A 467 6.58 -6.68 -4.23
CA ALA A 467 5.53 -5.68 -4.36
C ALA A 467 4.78 -5.35 -3.06
N TYR A 468 4.28 -4.11 -3.01
CA TYR A 468 3.23 -3.66 -2.08
C TYR A 468 2.30 -2.65 -2.75
N SER A 469 1.11 -2.42 -2.18
CA SER A 469 0.09 -1.57 -2.79
C SER A 469 -0.76 -0.79 -1.79
N THR A 470 -1.74 -0.04 -2.30
CA THR A 470 -2.84 0.52 -1.50
C THR A 470 -3.93 -0.51 -1.15
N ARG A 471 -3.74 -1.80 -1.46
CA ARG A 471 -4.84 -2.77 -1.66
C ARG A 471 -4.61 -4.17 -1.04
N THR A 472 -5.67 -4.82 -0.57
CA THR A 472 -5.72 -6.26 -0.27
C THR A 472 -6.11 -7.12 -1.46
N ARG A 473 -5.61 -8.35 -1.52
CA ARG A 473 -6.20 -9.43 -2.33
C ARG A 473 -7.09 -10.31 -1.44
N HIS A 474 -8.35 -10.50 -1.82
CA HIS A 474 -9.31 -11.27 -1.01
C HIS A 474 -9.74 -12.55 -1.75
N LYS A 475 -9.38 -13.71 -1.20
CA LYS A 475 -9.38 -15.02 -1.87
C LYS A 475 -10.60 -15.87 -1.47
N HIS A 476 -11.82 -15.40 -1.79
CA HIS A 476 -13.05 -16.15 -1.48
C HIS A 476 -13.88 -16.67 -2.64
N MET A 477 -14.63 -17.71 -2.27
CA MET A 477 -15.61 -18.44 -3.06
C MET A 477 -16.67 -17.54 -3.69
N LEU A 478 -16.95 -17.77 -4.97
CA LEU A 478 -18.33 -17.85 -5.44
C LEU A 478 -18.48 -19.14 -6.26
N THR A 479 -19.42 -20.00 -5.86
CA THR A 479 -19.72 -21.24 -6.56
C THR A 479 -20.71 -20.94 -7.68
N LEU A 480 -20.23 -20.71 -8.89
CA LEU A 480 -21.06 -20.74 -10.11
C LEU A 480 -20.32 -21.43 -11.25
N VAL A 481 -21.10 -22.17 -12.04
CA VAL A 481 -20.70 -23.21 -12.99
C VAL A 481 -19.52 -22.82 -13.90
N THR A 482 -18.36 -23.42 -13.65
CA THR A 482 -17.27 -23.60 -14.64
C THR A 482 -16.77 -25.04 -14.56
N SER A 483 -16.57 -25.68 -15.71
CA SER A 483 -16.48 -27.15 -15.84
C SER A 483 -15.11 -27.76 -15.52
N ASN A 484 -14.22 -27.04 -14.82
CA ASN A 484 -12.91 -27.55 -14.40
C ASN A 484 -12.65 -27.27 -12.91
N PRO A 485 -12.83 -28.26 -12.01
CA PRO A 485 -12.60 -28.09 -10.58
C PRO A 485 -11.10 -28.05 -10.19
N ASN A 486 -10.19 -28.33 -11.11
CA ASN A 486 -8.75 -28.42 -10.84
C ASN A 486 -7.97 -27.11 -11.11
N ALA A 487 -8.64 -26.05 -11.61
CA ALA A 487 -7.99 -24.81 -11.99
C ALA A 487 -7.34 -24.06 -10.80
N SER A 488 -6.01 -24.12 -10.75
CA SER A 488 -5.10 -23.59 -9.72
C SER A 488 -4.92 -22.05 -9.82
N ARG A 489 -5.99 -21.29 -9.53
CA ARG A 489 -5.96 -19.80 -9.57
C ARG A 489 -4.74 -19.20 -8.87
N LEU A 490 -3.98 -18.39 -9.61
CA LEU A 490 -2.68 -17.87 -9.22
C LEU A 490 -2.72 -16.70 -8.24
N ASP A 491 -1.82 -16.73 -7.25
CA ASP A 491 -1.58 -15.63 -6.30
C ASP A 491 -0.30 -14.85 -6.62
N GLN A 492 -0.46 -13.77 -7.38
CA GLN A 492 0.30 -12.54 -7.15
C GLN A 492 -0.43 -11.76 -6.06
N GLY A 493 0.01 -11.94 -4.82
CA GLY A 493 -0.64 -11.38 -3.63
C GLY A 493 -0.28 -9.92 -3.39
N ASP A 494 -1.00 -9.01 -4.05
CA ASP A 494 -0.94 -7.56 -3.82
C ASP A 494 -1.35 -7.22 -2.38
N ALA A 495 -0.75 -6.17 -1.84
CA ALA A 495 -0.48 -6.12 -0.41
C ALA A 495 -0.80 -4.79 0.29
N GLU A 496 -1.03 -4.85 1.60
CA GLU A 496 -2.23 -4.30 2.25
C GLU A 496 -2.12 -2.97 3.03
N ILE A 497 -1.33 -2.01 2.57
CA ILE A 497 -0.74 -1.03 3.49
C ILE A 497 -1.77 -0.06 4.14
N ILE A 498 -2.66 0.58 3.37
CA ILE A 498 -3.57 1.62 3.93
C ILE A 498 -4.81 1.01 4.61
N GLY A 499 -5.42 -0.02 4.03
CA GLY A 499 -6.66 -0.62 4.57
C GLY A 499 -6.45 -1.25 5.96
N VAL A 500 -5.32 -1.92 6.18
CA VAL A 500 -5.01 -2.62 7.44
C VAL A 500 -4.76 -1.62 8.56
N MET A 501 -4.13 -0.47 8.29
CA MET A 501 -4.00 0.63 9.26
C MET A 501 -5.35 1.10 9.78
N VAL A 502 -6.33 1.31 8.89
CA VAL A 502 -7.71 1.67 9.29
C VAL A 502 -8.35 0.53 10.11
N MET A 503 -8.25 -0.71 9.62
CA MET A 503 -8.82 -1.89 10.29
C MET A 503 -8.24 -2.17 11.68
N VAL A 504 -6.95 -1.95 11.91
CA VAL A 504 -6.28 -2.16 13.20
C VAL A 504 -6.60 -1.02 14.17
N HIS A 505 -6.35 0.22 13.78
CA HIS A 505 -6.33 1.37 14.70
C HIS A 505 -7.68 2.08 14.88
N GLY A 506 -8.51 2.16 13.85
CA GLY A 506 -9.77 2.91 13.88
C GLY A 506 -10.74 2.46 14.97
N ASP A 507 -11.63 3.35 15.41
CA ASP A 507 -12.60 3.09 16.49
C ASP A 507 -14.02 3.62 16.16
N ASN A 508 -14.93 3.58 17.13
CA ASN A 508 -16.31 4.03 16.96
C ASN A 508 -16.47 5.57 16.81
N LYS A 509 -15.39 6.35 16.85
CA LYS A 509 -15.40 7.79 16.51
C LYS A 509 -14.94 8.06 15.08
N GLY A 510 -14.29 7.10 14.42
CA GLY A 510 -13.67 7.28 13.10
C GLY A 510 -12.24 6.73 13.02
N LEU A 511 -11.44 7.34 12.16
CA LEU A 511 -10.05 6.98 11.92
C LEU A 511 -9.18 7.24 13.15
N VAL A 512 -8.07 6.50 13.27
CA VAL A 512 -6.97 6.75 14.20
C VAL A 512 -5.69 6.58 13.38
N LEU A 513 -4.98 7.67 13.11
CA LEU A 513 -3.79 7.63 12.25
C LEU A 513 -2.50 7.61 13.09
N PRO A 514 -1.50 6.80 12.72
CA PRO A 514 -0.16 6.88 13.29
C PRO A 514 0.51 8.23 12.94
N PRO A 515 1.09 8.95 13.90
CA PRO A 515 1.76 10.24 13.69
C PRO A 515 2.74 10.31 12.53
N LYS A 516 3.45 9.24 12.19
CA LYS A 516 4.38 9.28 11.06
C LYS A 516 3.69 9.45 9.70
N VAL A 517 2.54 8.80 9.48
CA VAL A 517 1.80 8.83 8.21
C VAL A 517 0.60 9.78 8.17
N ALA A 518 0.12 10.26 9.33
CA ALA A 518 -1.01 11.19 9.39
C ALA A 518 -0.73 12.49 8.61
N SER A 519 -1.61 12.85 7.68
CA SER A 519 -1.45 14.06 6.83
C SER A 519 -1.28 15.32 7.70
N ILE A 520 -2.23 15.56 8.60
CA ILE A 520 -2.06 16.49 9.74
C ILE A 520 -1.72 15.66 10.99
N GLN A 521 -0.64 16.01 11.68
CA GLN A 521 -0.23 15.43 12.96
C GLN A 521 -0.89 16.14 14.15
N VAL A 522 -1.02 17.47 14.05
CA VAL A 522 -1.50 18.34 15.12
C VAL A 522 -2.53 19.31 14.59
N ILE A 523 -3.72 19.37 15.20
CA ILE A 523 -4.72 20.40 14.90
C ILE A 523 -4.89 21.34 16.10
N VAL A 524 -4.71 22.63 15.88
CA VAL A 524 -4.95 23.68 16.89
C VAL A 524 -6.39 24.18 16.76
N VAL A 525 -7.12 24.22 17.87
CA VAL A 525 -8.54 24.61 17.90
C VAL A 525 -8.76 25.70 18.94
N PRO A 526 -9.22 26.90 18.53
CA PRO A 526 -9.56 27.98 19.45
C PRO A 526 -10.83 27.63 20.23
N VAL A 527 -10.83 27.97 21.52
CA VAL A 527 -11.91 27.73 22.48
C VAL A 527 -12.36 29.08 23.09
N PRO A 528 -12.97 29.98 22.29
CA PRO A 528 -13.49 31.24 22.80
C PRO A 528 -14.66 31.00 23.76
N TYR A 529 -14.74 31.83 24.80
CA TYR A 529 -15.94 31.97 25.62
C TYR A 529 -16.59 33.35 25.39
N LYS A 530 -17.82 33.53 25.88
CA LYS A 530 -18.54 34.81 25.75
C LYS A 530 -17.77 35.93 26.44
N ASP A 531 -17.53 37.03 25.73
CA ASP A 531 -16.79 38.21 26.21
C ASP A 531 -15.25 37.99 26.32
N ALA A 532 -14.70 36.99 25.60
CA ALA A 532 -13.26 36.83 25.39
C ALA A 532 -12.73 37.65 24.19
N ASP A 533 -11.49 38.13 24.27
CA ASP A 533 -10.75 38.57 23.09
C ASP A 533 -10.50 37.37 22.17
N THR A 534 -11.21 37.34 21.05
CA THR A 534 -11.15 36.22 20.10
C THR A 534 -9.98 36.36 19.13
N GLN A 535 -9.53 37.60 18.86
CA GLN A 535 -8.37 37.82 17.99
C GLN A 535 -7.10 37.34 18.68
N ALA A 536 -6.90 37.70 19.96
CA ALA A 536 -5.74 37.23 20.73
C ALA A 536 -5.68 35.70 20.88
N ILE A 537 -6.82 34.99 20.89
CA ILE A 537 -6.86 33.52 20.83
C ILE A 537 -6.40 33.03 19.45
N PHE A 538 -6.88 33.64 18.36
CA PHE A 538 -6.51 33.26 17.00
C PHE A 538 -5.02 33.51 16.74
N ASP A 539 -4.50 34.67 17.13
CA ASP A 539 -3.07 34.99 17.04
C ASP A 539 -2.20 33.97 17.79
N ALA A 540 -2.64 33.52 18.97
CA ALA A 540 -1.99 32.48 19.75
C ALA A 540 -2.10 31.08 19.10
N CYS A 541 -3.16 30.78 18.36
CA CYS A 541 -3.27 29.56 17.56
C CYS A 541 -2.30 29.59 16.38
N SER A 542 -2.26 30.69 15.61
CA SER A 542 -1.38 30.83 14.44
C SER A 542 0.10 30.79 14.84
N GLU A 543 0.47 31.43 15.96
CA GLU A 543 1.83 31.33 16.53
C GLU A 543 2.16 29.89 16.99
N THR A 544 1.20 29.20 17.61
CA THR A 544 1.36 27.77 17.97
C THR A 544 1.60 26.90 16.73
N VAL A 545 0.87 27.13 15.63
CA VAL A 545 1.09 26.43 14.36
C VAL A 545 2.45 26.79 13.75
N ARG A 546 2.85 28.06 13.78
CA ARG A 546 4.15 28.53 13.27
C ARG A 546 5.31 27.83 13.99
N MET A 547 5.31 27.85 15.33
CA MET A 547 6.33 27.17 16.15
C MET A 547 6.45 25.67 15.85
N LEU A 548 5.32 25.00 15.58
CA LEU A 548 5.30 23.56 15.29
C LEU A 548 5.76 23.24 13.85
N THR A 549 5.33 24.04 12.87
CA THR A 549 5.70 23.85 11.46
C THR A 549 7.16 24.19 11.19
N GLU A 550 7.70 25.27 11.79
CA GLU A 550 9.14 25.57 11.77
C GLU A 550 9.98 24.44 12.40
N ALA A 551 9.42 23.71 13.38
CA ALA A 551 10.05 22.54 13.98
C ALA A 551 9.88 21.24 13.18
N GLY A 552 9.30 21.29 11.97
CA GLY A 552 9.11 20.15 11.06
C GLY A 552 7.88 19.29 11.33
N LEU A 553 6.92 19.77 12.12
CA LEU A 553 5.67 19.05 12.40
C LEU A 553 4.55 19.50 11.45
N ARG A 554 3.71 18.56 11.01
CA ARG A 554 2.54 18.84 10.18
C ARG A 554 1.38 19.34 11.05
N ALA A 555 1.39 20.63 11.34
CA ALA A 555 0.38 21.30 12.16
C ALA A 555 -0.50 22.24 11.33
N GLU A 556 -1.79 22.28 11.65
CA GLU A 556 -2.79 23.22 11.09
C GLU A 556 -3.67 23.80 12.21
N GLU A 557 -4.50 24.78 11.88
CA GLU A 557 -5.49 25.37 12.79
C GLU A 557 -6.90 25.45 12.18
N ASP A 558 -7.91 25.26 13.03
CA ASP A 558 -9.33 25.36 12.64
C ASP A 558 -9.96 26.63 13.21
N LEU A 559 -9.73 27.76 12.55
CA LEU A 559 -10.27 29.07 12.96
C LEU A 559 -11.75 29.31 12.57
N ARG A 560 -12.41 28.35 11.87
CA ARG A 560 -13.78 28.51 11.31
C ARG A 560 -14.80 28.93 12.38
N ASP A 561 -15.35 30.14 12.28
CA ASP A 561 -16.24 30.74 13.29
C ASP A 561 -17.65 30.11 13.31
N ASN A 562 -18.12 29.67 12.14
CA ASN A 562 -19.41 29.03 11.94
C ASN A 562 -19.57 27.65 12.62
N TYR A 563 -18.51 27.08 13.20
CA TYR A 563 -18.52 25.80 13.89
C TYR A 563 -18.07 25.91 15.35
N SER A 564 -18.91 25.42 16.27
CA SER A 564 -18.55 25.31 17.70
C SER A 564 -17.31 24.40 17.90
N PRO A 565 -16.46 24.65 18.92
CA PRO A 565 -15.28 23.81 19.19
C PRO A 565 -15.62 22.32 19.31
N GLY A 566 -16.75 21.96 19.95
CA GLY A 566 -17.19 20.56 20.05
C GLY A 566 -17.49 19.89 18.70
N TRP A 567 -17.92 20.64 17.68
CA TRP A 567 -18.07 20.12 16.31
C TRP A 567 -16.71 19.89 15.66
N LYS A 568 -15.79 20.85 15.80
CA LYS A 568 -14.39 20.73 15.32
C LYS A 568 -13.71 19.52 15.93
N TYR A 569 -13.91 19.29 17.23
CA TYR A 569 -13.39 18.10 17.93
C TYR A 569 -13.88 16.80 17.27
N SER A 570 -15.18 16.67 16.98
CA SER A 570 -15.72 15.50 16.27
C SER A 570 -15.18 15.37 14.84
N HIS A 571 -15.08 16.47 14.10
CA HIS A 571 -14.57 16.46 12.72
C HIS A 571 -13.12 15.96 12.64
N TRP A 572 -12.23 16.47 13.50
CA TRP A 572 -10.83 16.04 13.50
C TRP A 572 -10.60 14.70 14.21
N GLU A 573 -11.44 14.30 15.17
CA GLU A 573 -11.45 12.94 15.72
C GLU A 573 -11.93 11.92 14.68
N MET A 574 -12.90 12.25 13.82
CA MET A 574 -13.34 11.42 12.68
C MET A 574 -12.22 11.22 11.67
N LYS A 575 -11.55 12.31 11.26
CA LYS A 575 -10.41 12.28 10.33
C LYS A 575 -9.15 11.64 10.94
N GLY A 576 -9.12 11.43 12.26
CA GLY A 576 -8.07 10.68 12.95
C GLY A 576 -6.77 11.44 13.17
N VAL A 577 -6.80 12.78 13.22
CA VAL A 577 -5.63 13.61 13.54
C VAL A 577 -5.07 13.18 14.91
N PRO A 578 -3.78 12.79 15.02
CA PRO A 578 -3.23 12.17 16.23
C PRO A 578 -3.34 13.01 17.51
N LEU A 579 -3.14 14.33 17.38
CA LEU A 579 -3.10 15.27 18.51
C LEU A 579 -3.95 16.51 18.22
N ARG A 580 -4.77 16.91 19.18
CA ARG A 580 -5.43 18.23 19.19
C ARG A 580 -4.83 19.12 20.26
N ILE A 581 -4.63 20.39 19.93
CA ILE A 581 -4.34 21.45 20.90
C ILE A 581 -5.62 22.30 21.08
N GLU A 582 -6.07 22.45 22.32
CA GLU A 582 -7.20 23.28 22.72
C GLU A 582 -6.62 24.57 23.35
N ILE A 583 -6.87 25.75 22.75
CA ILE A 583 -6.40 27.05 23.26
C ILE A 583 -7.60 27.95 23.57
N GLY A 584 -7.78 28.32 24.83
CA GLY A 584 -8.74 29.35 25.26
C GLY A 584 -8.09 30.33 26.24
N PRO A 585 -8.81 31.36 26.71
CA PRO A 585 -8.22 32.41 27.54
C PRO A 585 -7.71 31.92 28.91
N LYS A 586 -8.22 30.79 29.42
CA LYS A 586 -7.68 30.14 30.63
C LYS A 586 -6.28 29.60 30.37
N GLU A 587 -6.09 28.93 29.24
CA GLU A 587 -4.82 28.35 28.82
C GLU A 587 -3.80 29.47 28.53
N MET A 588 -4.22 30.55 27.85
CA MET A 588 -3.41 31.76 27.66
C MET A 588 -3.01 32.44 28.98
N ALA A 589 -3.95 32.65 29.91
CA ALA A 589 -3.67 33.25 31.21
C ALA A 589 -2.68 32.43 32.06
N ASN A 590 -2.70 31.11 31.90
CA ASN A 590 -1.78 30.17 32.55
C ASN A 590 -0.44 29.99 31.78
N LYS A 591 -0.26 30.60 30.59
CA LYS A 591 0.88 30.39 29.67
C LYS A 591 1.12 28.90 29.33
N GLN A 592 0.02 28.20 29.10
CA GLN A 592 0.00 26.76 28.78
C GLN A 592 -0.89 26.52 27.55
N VAL A 593 -0.81 25.31 26.97
CA VAL A 593 -1.82 24.80 26.04
C VAL A 593 -2.33 23.43 26.50
N ARG A 594 -3.56 23.07 26.09
CA ARG A 594 -4.15 21.76 26.41
C ARG A 594 -4.02 20.80 25.25
N LEU A 595 -3.25 19.74 25.44
CA LEU A 595 -3.17 18.62 24.50
C LEU A 595 -4.29 17.61 24.75
N VAL A 596 -4.82 17.02 23.67
CA VAL A 596 -5.77 15.89 23.69
C VAL A 596 -5.34 14.85 22.66
N ARG A 597 -5.06 13.63 23.11
CA ARG A 597 -4.62 12.52 22.25
C ARG A 597 -5.81 11.81 21.60
N ARG A 598 -5.71 11.48 20.31
CA ARG A 598 -6.76 10.79 19.55
C ARG A 598 -6.93 9.32 19.93
N ASP A 599 -5.81 8.63 20.20
CA ASP A 599 -5.76 7.17 20.40
C ASP A 599 -6.42 6.70 21.69
N ASN A 600 -6.31 7.49 22.76
CA ASN A 600 -6.83 7.14 24.09
C ASN A 600 -7.71 8.24 24.73
N SER A 601 -7.92 9.38 24.07
CA SER A 601 -8.69 10.54 24.58
C SER A 601 -8.16 11.16 25.89
N SER A 602 -6.93 10.85 26.29
CA SER A 602 -6.28 11.47 27.44
C SER A 602 -5.98 12.96 27.18
N LYS A 603 -5.89 13.74 28.25
CA LYS A 603 -5.65 15.18 28.24
C LYS A 603 -4.49 15.55 29.15
N MET A 604 -3.68 16.51 28.73
CA MET A 604 -2.59 17.08 29.54
C MET A 604 -2.43 18.57 29.21
N ASP A 605 -2.04 19.36 30.20
CA ASP A 605 -1.75 20.78 30.05
C ASP A 605 -0.22 20.94 30.07
N ILE A 606 0.36 21.61 29.08
CA ILE A 606 1.83 21.82 28.98
C ILE A 606 2.18 23.31 28.88
N PRO A 607 3.29 23.78 29.50
CA PRO A 607 3.76 25.15 29.33
C PRO A 607 4.14 25.45 27.88
N THR A 608 3.83 26.65 27.39
CA THR A 608 4.17 27.07 26.01
C THR A 608 5.68 27.11 25.76
N SER A 609 6.51 27.26 26.81
CA SER A 609 7.98 27.33 26.70
C SER A 609 8.64 26.10 26.08
N ASN A 610 8.06 24.91 26.28
CA ASN A 610 8.60 23.62 25.79
C ASN A 610 7.63 22.93 24.82
N LEU A 611 6.74 23.71 24.20
CA LEU A 611 5.67 23.25 23.31
C LEU A 611 6.16 22.23 22.28
N VAL A 612 7.22 22.57 21.54
CA VAL A 612 7.74 21.75 20.42
C VAL A 612 8.27 20.39 20.90
N GLU A 613 9.05 20.37 21.98
CA GLU A 613 9.64 19.15 22.53
C GLU A 613 8.57 18.22 23.09
N GLN A 614 7.66 18.78 23.89
CA GLN A 614 6.53 18.05 24.48
C GLN A 614 5.60 17.48 23.40
N VAL A 615 5.33 18.22 22.31
CA VAL A 615 4.51 17.71 21.21
C VAL A 615 5.22 16.58 20.44
N LYS A 616 6.54 16.68 20.21
CA LYS A 616 7.32 15.58 19.59
C LYS A 616 7.27 14.32 20.44
N ASP A 617 7.59 14.42 21.73
CA ASP A 617 7.50 13.33 22.71
C ASP A 617 6.09 12.71 22.79
N VAL A 618 5.04 13.53 22.78
CA VAL A 618 3.65 13.04 22.81
C VAL A 618 3.27 12.32 21.51
N LEU A 619 3.75 12.77 20.35
CA LEU A 619 3.54 12.08 19.06
C LEU A 619 4.29 10.74 19.03
N ASP A 620 5.55 10.67 19.47
CA ASP A 620 6.27 9.39 19.58
C ASP A 620 5.58 8.43 20.57
N LYS A 621 5.05 8.95 21.69
CA LYS A 621 4.21 8.20 22.64
C LYS A 621 2.82 7.84 22.12
N ILE A 622 2.34 8.41 21.03
CA ILE A 622 1.15 7.92 20.29
C ILE A 622 1.59 6.80 19.35
N GLN A 623 2.62 7.01 18.53
CA GLN A 623 3.15 6.01 17.58
C GLN A 623 3.49 4.69 18.31
N LYS A 624 4.20 4.76 19.45
CA LYS A 624 4.52 3.58 20.26
C LYS A 624 3.28 2.94 20.87
N ASN A 625 2.36 3.72 21.44
CA ASN A 625 1.15 3.17 22.08
C ASN A 625 0.24 2.45 21.08
N LEU A 626 0.13 2.95 19.85
CA LEU A 626 -0.59 2.25 18.77
C LEU A 626 0.05 0.90 18.45
N PHE A 627 1.38 0.84 18.36
CA PHE A 627 2.12 -0.40 18.12
C PHE A 627 2.00 -1.40 19.28
N ASP A 628 2.19 -0.93 20.52
CA ASP A 628 2.07 -1.75 21.74
C ASP A 628 0.66 -2.37 21.85
N VAL A 629 -0.39 -1.56 21.64
CA VAL A 629 -1.79 -2.01 21.72
C VAL A 629 -2.16 -2.92 20.55
N ALA A 630 -1.64 -2.68 19.34
CA ALA A 630 -1.85 -3.58 18.20
C ALA A 630 -1.13 -4.93 18.42
N THR A 631 0.08 -4.91 18.98
CA THR A 631 0.87 -6.10 19.35
C THR A 631 0.15 -6.94 20.38
N GLN A 632 -0.27 -6.34 21.51
CA GLN A 632 -1.05 -7.05 22.55
C GLN A 632 -2.32 -7.68 22.01
N LYS A 633 -3.03 -7.02 21.08
CA LYS A 633 -4.23 -7.59 20.42
C LYS A 633 -3.89 -8.74 19.47
N ARG A 634 -2.80 -8.65 18.72
CA ARG A 634 -2.29 -9.70 17.82
C ARG A 634 -1.90 -10.93 18.64
N ASP A 635 -1.13 -10.73 19.71
CA ASP A 635 -0.64 -11.78 20.60
C ASP A 635 -1.78 -12.50 21.35
N ALA A 636 -2.75 -11.75 21.91
CA ALA A 636 -3.94 -12.32 22.54
C ALA A 636 -4.89 -13.04 21.54
N SER A 637 -4.70 -12.83 20.25
CA SER A 637 -5.34 -13.57 19.17
C SER A 637 -4.54 -14.78 18.68
N VAL A 638 -3.27 -14.94 19.06
CA VAL A 638 -2.51 -16.18 18.77
C VAL A 638 -3.00 -17.32 19.66
N LYS A 639 -3.17 -18.50 19.07
CA LYS A 639 -3.44 -19.75 19.78
C LYS A 639 -2.57 -20.87 19.19
N VAL A 640 -1.74 -21.49 20.02
CA VAL A 640 -1.09 -22.76 19.67
C VAL A 640 -2.13 -23.87 19.67
N ALA A 641 -2.13 -24.69 18.63
CA ALA A 641 -2.98 -25.88 18.48
C ALA A 641 -2.17 -27.03 17.88
N GLU A 642 -2.10 -28.15 18.58
CA GLU A 642 -1.32 -29.33 18.18
C GLU A 642 -2.21 -30.45 17.67
N THR A 643 -3.52 -30.37 17.93
CA THR A 643 -4.55 -31.30 17.47
C THR A 643 -5.57 -30.65 16.53
N TRP A 644 -6.31 -31.48 15.80
CA TRP A 644 -7.37 -31.03 14.89
C TRP A 644 -8.55 -30.37 15.65
N GLU A 645 -8.82 -30.86 16.85
CA GLU A 645 -9.89 -30.40 17.73
C GLU A 645 -9.60 -29.00 18.27
N GLU A 646 -8.38 -28.77 18.76
CA GLU A 646 -7.91 -27.44 19.19
C GLU A 646 -7.87 -26.45 18.02
N PHE A 647 -7.42 -26.89 16.85
CA PHE A 647 -7.38 -26.07 15.64
C PHE A 647 -8.79 -25.62 15.24
N THR A 648 -9.76 -26.54 15.26
CA THR A 648 -11.16 -26.26 14.92
C THR A 648 -11.81 -25.32 15.95
N LEU A 649 -11.52 -25.49 17.24
CA LEU A 649 -11.95 -24.57 18.30
C LEU A 649 -11.39 -23.16 18.07
N ALA A 650 -10.07 -23.03 17.92
CA ALA A 650 -9.38 -21.76 17.71
C ALA A 650 -9.86 -21.02 16.45
N LEU A 651 -10.14 -21.76 15.37
CA LEU A 651 -10.67 -21.20 14.13
C LEU A 651 -12.09 -20.62 14.31
N ASN A 652 -12.92 -21.22 15.17
CA ASN A 652 -14.24 -20.72 15.49
C ASN A 652 -14.19 -19.55 16.49
N GLU A 653 -13.21 -19.54 17.40
CA GLU A 653 -12.86 -18.41 18.27
C GLU A 653 -12.21 -17.21 17.54
N LYS A 654 -12.10 -17.25 16.19
CA LYS A 654 -11.48 -16.19 15.38
C LYS A 654 -10.01 -15.91 15.74
N LYS A 655 -9.25 -16.96 16.08
CA LYS A 655 -7.82 -16.88 16.41
C LYS A 655 -6.92 -16.96 15.17
N LEU A 656 -5.71 -16.44 15.33
CA LEU A 656 -4.53 -16.74 14.52
C LEU A 656 -3.90 -18.01 15.08
N ILE A 657 -3.79 -19.07 14.30
CA ILE A 657 -3.46 -20.41 14.84
C ILE A 657 -2.01 -20.75 14.49
N LEU A 658 -1.18 -21.06 15.48
CA LEU A 658 0.17 -21.61 15.26
C LEU A 658 0.11 -23.13 15.46
N ALA A 659 0.43 -23.90 14.43
CA ALA A 659 0.26 -25.36 14.45
C ALA A 659 1.48 -26.10 13.86
N PRO A 660 1.84 -27.29 14.40
CA PRO A 660 2.94 -28.11 13.90
C PRO A 660 2.47 -28.85 12.64
N TRP A 661 3.22 -28.74 11.54
CA TRP A 661 2.77 -29.19 10.21
C TRP A 661 3.84 -29.96 9.44
N CYS A 662 3.41 -30.93 8.63
CA CYS A 662 4.29 -31.82 7.84
C CYS A 662 4.82 -31.21 6.52
N ASP A 663 4.37 -30.02 6.13
CA ASP A 663 4.74 -29.34 4.87
C ASP A 663 4.38 -30.15 3.61
N GLU A 664 3.11 -30.56 3.51
CA GLU A 664 2.55 -31.34 2.40
C GLU A 664 1.32 -30.64 1.81
N MET A 665 1.27 -30.51 0.48
CA MET A 665 0.24 -29.76 -0.24
C MET A 665 -1.14 -30.40 -0.10
N GLU A 666 -1.20 -31.73 -0.08
CA GLU A 666 -2.41 -32.54 0.07
C GLU A 666 -3.07 -32.28 1.43
N VAL A 667 -2.28 -32.07 2.48
CA VAL A 667 -2.74 -31.79 3.84
C VAL A 667 -3.28 -30.37 3.94
N GLU A 668 -2.65 -29.38 3.30
CA GLU A 668 -3.23 -28.03 3.24
C GLU A 668 -4.54 -27.99 2.45
N GLU A 669 -4.60 -28.67 1.30
CA GLU A 669 -5.84 -28.82 0.53
C GLU A 669 -6.96 -29.52 1.31
N ASP A 670 -6.62 -30.53 2.11
CA ASP A 670 -7.57 -31.23 2.98
C ASP A 670 -8.04 -30.35 4.17
N VAL A 671 -7.14 -29.64 4.87
CA VAL A 671 -7.52 -28.64 5.89
C VAL A 671 -8.48 -27.61 5.31
N LYS A 672 -8.20 -27.11 4.11
CA LYS A 672 -9.01 -26.14 3.37
C LYS A 672 -10.37 -26.69 2.93
N LYS A 673 -10.48 -28.00 2.67
CA LYS A 673 -11.75 -28.70 2.41
C LYS A 673 -12.55 -28.91 3.69
N ARG A 674 -11.94 -29.45 4.74
CA ARG A 674 -12.56 -29.73 6.04
C ARG A 674 -13.06 -28.48 6.79
N THR A 675 -12.41 -27.33 6.60
CA THR A 675 -12.81 -26.06 7.25
C THR A 675 -13.75 -25.18 6.42
N LYS A 676 -14.17 -25.63 5.23
CA LYS A 676 -15.00 -24.84 4.31
C LYS A 676 -16.40 -24.59 4.88
N GLY A 677 -16.76 -23.32 5.05
CA GLY A 677 -18.07 -22.87 5.52
C GLY A 677 -18.32 -21.40 5.20
N GLU A 678 -19.39 -20.81 5.73
CA GLU A 678 -19.86 -19.45 5.38
C GLU A 678 -18.83 -18.34 5.62
N MET A 679 -18.07 -18.41 6.73
CA MET A 679 -16.98 -17.46 7.00
C MET A 679 -15.72 -17.69 6.13
N GLY A 680 -15.71 -18.75 5.32
CA GLY A 680 -14.57 -19.19 4.53
C GLY A 680 -13.74 -20.29 5.19
N ALA A 681 -12.96 -21.00 4.37
CA ALA A 681 -12.00 -22.01 4.79
C ALA A 681 -10.75 -21.39 5.47
N ALA A 682 -10.03 -22.23 6.22
CA ALA A 682 -8.67 -21.94 6.65
C ALA A 682 -7.64 -22.26 5.53
N LYS A 683 -6.49 -21.59 5.59
CA LYS A 683 -5.29 -21.84 4.79
C LYS A 683 -4.04 -21.55 5.62
N SER A 684 -2.86 -21.92 5.14
CA SER A 684 -1.62 -21.39 5.70
C SER A 684 -1.48 -19.90 5.35
N LEU A 685 -0.94 -19.13 6.29
CA LEU A 685 -0.66 -17.71 6.15
C LEU A 685 0.83 -17.54 5.84
N CYS A 686 1.69 -17.98 6.75
CA CYS A 686 3.11 -18.25 6.50
C CYS A 686 3.66 -19.29 7.49
N THR A 687 4.76 -19.96 7.10
CA THR A 687 5.73 -20.50 8.05
C THR A 687 6.59 -19.34 8.56
N PRO A 688 6.51 -18.93 9.83
CA PRO A 688 7.32 -17.82 10.33
C PRO A 688 8.82 -18.18 10.29
N PHE A 689 9.68 -17.16 10.21
CA PHE A 689 11.13 -17.37 10.29
C PHE A 689 11.63 -17.57 11.73
N ASP A 690 11.05 -16.81 12.66
CA ASP A 690 11.19 -17.08 14.08
C ASP A 690 10.19 -18.19 14.45
N GLN A 691 10.70 -19.35 14.89
CA GLN A 691 9.91 -20.53 15.23
C GLN A 691 10.26 -21.00 16.64
N PRO A 692 9.26 -21.35 17.47
CA PRO A 692 9.53 -22.08 18.70
C PRO A 692 10.11 -23.46 18.37
N GLU A 693 10.80 -24.06 19.33
CA GLU A 693 11.34 -25.42 19.19
C GLU A 693 10.24 -26.40 18.79
N LEU A 694 10.54 -27.34 17.90
CA LEU A 694 9.63 -28.40 17.48
C LEU A 694 10.03 -29.70 18.19
N PRO A 695 9.22 -30.23 19.12
CA PRO A 695 9.59 -31.41 19.90
C PRO A 695 9.91 -32.63 19.03
N THR A 696 10.89 -33.43 19.45
CA THR A 696 11.23 -34.68 18.75
C THR A 696 10.03 -35.64 18.80
N GLY A 697 9.52 -36.01 17.62
CA GLY A 697 8.32 -36.84 17.50
C GLY A 697 7.00 -36.07 17.44
N GLN A 698 7.02 -34.73 17.41
CA GLN A 698 5.80 -33.92 17.23
C GLN A 698 5.06 -34.33 15.96
N LEU A 699 3.74 -34.52 16.07
CA LEU A 699 2.89 -34.88 14.94
C LEU A 699 2.22 -33.65 14.31
N CYS A 700 1.87 -33.78 13.04
CA CYS A 700 1.14 -32.80 12.27
C CYS A 700 -0.33 -32.75 12.73
N PHE A 701 -0.80 -31.57 13.16
CA PHE A 701 -2.13 -31.36 13.73
C PHE A 701 -3.29 -31.88 12.86
N ALA A 702 -3.09 -31.90 11.54
CA ALA A 702 -4.10 -32.27 10.56
C ALA A 702 -4.02 -33.71 10.07
N SER A 703 -2.84 -34.35 10.10
CA SER A 703 -2.60 -35.61 9.38
C SER A 703 -1.90 -36.72 10.18
N GLY A 704 -1.44 -36.47 11.40
CA GLY A 704 -0.76 -37.45 12.24
C GLY A 704 0.62 -37.92 11.73
N LYS A 705 1.07 -37.44 10.57
CA LYS A 705 2.45 -37.59 10.09
C LYS A 705 3.42 -36.78 10.95
N PRO A 706 4.73 -37.09 11.00
CA PRO A 706 5.71 -36.23 11.67
C PRO A 706 5.64 -34.78 11.16
N ALA A 707 5.63 -33.83 12.09
CA ALA A 707 5.75 -32.40 11.76
C ALA A 707 7.19 -32.07 11.32
N ARG A 708 7.32 -31.04 10.49
CA ARG A 708 8.61 -30.50 10.02
C ARG A 708 8.89 -29.08 10.50
N LYS A 709 7.84 -28.31 10.78
CA LYS A 709 7.90 -26.88 11.10
C LYS A 709 6.62 -26.42 11.78
N TRP A 710 6.69 -25.27 12.45
CA TRP A 710 5.51 -24.52 12.87
C TRP A 710 5.02 -23.63 11.72
N THR A 711 3.70 -23.54 11.51
CA THR A 711 3.09 -22.68 10.49
C THR A 711 1.90 -21.93 11.09
N TYR A 712 1.74 -20.65 10.72
CA TYR A 712 0.54 -19.89 11.01
C TYR A 712 -0.59 -20.21 10.03
N TRP A 713 -1.78 -20.41 10.57
CA TRP A 713 -3.01 -20.73 9.86
C TRP A 713 -4.14 -19.79 10.30
N GLY A 714 -5.13 -19.66 9.42
CA GLY A 714 -6.40 -19.04 9.74
C GLY A 714 -7.28 -18.91 8.51
N ARG A 715 -8.44 -18.28 8.67
CA ARG A 715 -9.11 -17.64 7.53
C ARG A 715 -8.25 -16.44 7.14
N SER A 716 -8.08 -16.16 5.85
CA SER A 716 -7.56 -14.87 5.39
C SER A 716 -8.71 -13.95 4.97
N TYR A 717 -8.39 -12.73 4.56
CA TYR A 717 -9.14 -12.09 3.47
C TYR A 717 -8.92 -12.91 2.18
#